data_AF-A0A152A1E4-F1
#
_entry.id   AF-A0A152A1E4-F1
#
_cell.length_a   1.000
_cell.length_b   1.000
_cell.length_c   1.000
_cell.angle_alpha   90.00
_cell.angle_beta   90.00
_cell.angle_gamma   90.00
#
_symmetry.space_group_name_H-M   'P 1'
#
loop_
_entity.id
_entity.type
_entity.pdbx_description
1 polymer ?
#
loop_
_entity_poly.entity_id
_entity_poly.type
_entity_poly.pdbx_seq_one_letter_code
_entity_poly.pdbx_strand_id
1 'polypeptide(L)'
;MKSIIIIYIFLFIGCYICCIPTTTNWNSISPNILTSFASDLPVPPSSVLPINVSGIEENPFSIWTLGVGNVPSNNCMLPTPSGYTFPQYGVEYGSNADAGTCRTTVDGSQIVLGNKRAFGNSIPISADPSWAMFRFPLPDRSKFGDPQKITITFDGRGGETYGITTKGGNPCQSGPSPACNIRIEGTWDRAVVPGFYVLLGTPGIGGWEILGPYNDNVWPKLEIALTDDFKGQNIQEIDVVIFAFNQYPYVAECPGNLNNCYMYVHKHLRINTVQLTNGLVFQYSKTPSVYHPRIWGNNQEFWTQRIEPYWNLACDNLAPGGYSLQNIRKVWENILFDGSLCDNTRKTPMTSNLIWKKYLDSAVTWGNDRAKTGKNAMFLVRFLKSCLSLGRSDCVYTQAELDAFIPKVIDQEFKYFSNWGNWYDDATYKIDLGSAAPTEFWSLFYDTFYDHMNVSVRTTIESKIDAQMANYRNVFAQRAWTLWNGNNWTPWISSGFVFASLSRWYENTSLSQGMMTDLLSVMYRSRYLITNDGTFIEGLANYASMAMDKTMVVESAIYQTLGIHLQSPNWAFFEESYKWINDFVFVDGHTIDFGDSHIAPYSSITPLFSMYVRDMIGYGGGSPVVDPCQVNKFWANHYLQGGLETGFEMYSIFAKNWTALTSACTSYQDISRVYPYGGSGFFARKTLNSPSVAINSRNKLADYTGIAIQAKSSMYPHAELDFGGVIWAAFGSRILVDLSYGTISKENKADQLDNGPAGTNTVVIEEAWNSTFPGIINYSQFYNIKGTISLNSKTSDGVTYPFTFSDGSALYGRGLTTGWLNRYYRYVIPIPSDNGAYVILDTLTKHPSRSSVSPSEYFYSSNSNVSPLPSCGLWIRHSVMSLISGEVNIAPLCNTLSGQSTTVNGRITGASILGSTSFVYDGAITYSSVSDTNAAYRSRYVTSTPITQPEARAFLLLASQTSTFTTHSVTKYTQGPCTGNVACFEVILGTRSWRIELIKDSDIDGYSFSCIKEKSVSGYSTTSCQ
;
A
#
# COMPACT_ATOMS: atom_id res chain seq x y z
N MET A 1 22.90 -69.57 -20.45
CA MET A 1 21.77 -70.26 -21.11
C MET A 1 20.84 -69.17 -21.60
N LYS A 2 20.91 -68.80 -22.89
CA LYS A 2 20.12 -69.43 -23.98
C LYS A 2 18.62 -69.38 -23.65
N SER A 3 17.88 -68.40 -24.18
CA SER A 3 17.24 -68.55 -25.49
C SER A 3 16.13 -67.52 -25.77
N ILE A 4 16.22 -66.93 -26.99
CA ILE A 4 15.15 -66.53 -27.91
C ILE A 4 14.66 -65.07 -27.84
N ILE A 5 15.47 -64.23 -28.49
CA ILE A 5 15.04 -63.27 -29.51
C ILE A 5 14.42 -64.07 -30.67
N ILE A 6 13.21 -63.71 -31.10
CA ILE A 6 12.63 -63.72 -32.46
C ILE A 6 11.10 -63.64 -32.29
N ILE A 7 10.55 -62.45 -32.49
CA ILE A 7 9.28 -62.07 -33.14
C ILE A 7 9.17 -60.54 -32.98
N TYR A 8 10.14 -59.85 -33.55
CA TYR A 8 10.02 -58.47 -34.02
C TYR A 8 10.18 -58.62 -35.53
N ILE A 9 9.16 -58.27 -36.34
CA ILE A 9 9.26 -57.77 -37.74
C ILE A 9 7.92 -57.81 -38.53
N PHE A 10 6.83 -58.41 -38.05
CA PHE A 10 5.54 -58.33 -38.79
C PHE A 10 4.36 -57.95 -37.91
N LEU A 11 4.14 -56.64 -37.76
CA LEU A 11 2.83 -55.96 -37.80
C LEU A 11 3.01 -54.44 -37.56
N PHE A 12 3.88 -53.84 -38.38
CA PHE A 12 3.76 -52.44 -38.77
C PHE A 12 2.68 -52.40 -39.85
N ILE A 13 1.43 -52.12 -39.46
CA ILE A 13 0.30 -51.55 -40.23
C ILE A 13 -0.91 -51.70 -39.30
N GLY A 14 -1.35 -50.59 -38.68
CA GLY A 14 -2.58 -50.55 -37.88
C GLY A 14 -2.49 -49.94 -36.48
N CYS A 15 -1.79 -48.82 -36.30
CA CYS A 15 -1.99 -47.96 -35.13
C CYS A 15 -1.59 -46.51 -35.44
N TYR A 16 -2.50 -45.77 -36.07
CA TYR A 16 -2.44 -44.31 -36.20
C TYR A 16 -3.44 -43.61 -35.25
N ILE A 17 -3.90 -44.29 -34.18
CA ILE A 17 -4.91 -43.78 -33.22
C ILE A 17 -4.38 -43.72 -31.77
N CYS A 18 -3.06 -43.68 -31.56
CA CYS A 18 -2.51 -43.61 -30.20
C CYS A 18 -1.50 -42.47 -30.06
N CYS A 19 -2.03 -41.25 -29.95
CA CYS A 19 -1.46 -40.14 -29.17
C CYS A 19 -2.62 -39.20 -28.81
N ILE A 20 -3.63 -39.73 -28.12
CA ILE A 20 -4.67 -38.90 -27.49
C ILE A 20 -4.20 -38.68 -26.04
N PRO A 21 -4.10 -37.43 -25.56
CA PRO A 21 -3.67 -37.14 -24.18
C PRO A 21 -4.55 -37.89 -23.17
N THR A 22 -3.93 -38.45 -22.13
CA THR A 22 -4.52 -39.40 -21.17
C THR A 22 -5.57 -38.82 -20.21
N THR A 23 -6.04 -37.58 -20.38
CA THR A 23 -6.90 -36.86 -19.42
C THR A 23 -8.31 -36.56 -19.92
N THR A 24 -8.70 -37.02 -21.09
CA THR A 24 -9.94 -36.59 -21.75
C THR A 24 -11.14 -37.48 -21.39
N ASN A 25 -12.19 -36.88 -20.83
CA ASN A 25 -13.46 -37.53 -20.45
C ASN A 25 -14.36 -37.83 -21.68
N TRP A 26 -13.81 -38.54 -22.67
CA TRP A 26 -14.44 -38.81 -23.98
C TRP A 26 -15.75 -39.59 -23.92
N ASN A 27 -16.03 -40.29 -22.81
CA ASN A 27 -17.21 -41.16 -22.69
C ASN A 27 -18.55 -40.40 -22.72
N SER A 28 -18.52 -39.06 -22.62
CA SER A 28 -19.70 -38.19 -22.64
C SER A 28 -20.10 -37.72 -24.05
N ILE A 29 -19.27 -38.01 -25.08
CA ILE A 29 -19.48 -37.57 -26.46
C ILE A 29 -19.38 -38.76 -27.41
N SER A 30 -20.34 -38.89 -28.32
CA SER A 30 -20.36 -40.00 -29.28
C SER A 30 -19.14 -39.99 -30.24
N PRO A 31 -18.52 -41.16 -30.52
CA PRO A 31 -17.38 -41.28 -31.44
C PRO A 31 -17.63 -40.74 -32.87
N ASN A 32 -18.88 -40.83 -33.35
CA ASN A 32 -19.27 -40.30 -34.66
C ASN A 32 -19.14 -38.78 -34.72
N ILE A 33 -19.35 -38.15 -33.57
CA ILE A 33 -19.27 -36.71 -33.42
C ILE A 33 -17.82 -36.30 -33.23
N LEU A 34 -17.01 -37.06 -32.50
CA LEU A 34 -15.55 -36.82 -32.42
C LEU A 34 -14.89 -36.75 -33.79
N THR A 35 -15.35 -37.61 -34.70
CA THR A 35 -14.90 -37.61 -36.09
C THR A 35 -15.32 -36.34 -36.84
N SER A 36 -16.54 -35.82 -36.57
CA SER A 36 -17.03 -34.55 -37.14
C SER A 36 -16.36 -33.32 -36.48
N PHE A 37 -16.08 -33.41 -35.17
CA PHE A 37 -15.39 -32.38 -34.39
C PHE A 37 -13.97 -32.14 -34.90
N ALA A 38 -13.27 -33.19 -35.32
CA ALA A 38 -11.91 -33.09 -35.85
C ALA A 38 -11.83 -32.31 -37.19
N SER A 39 -12.93 -32.19 -37.94
CA SER A 39 -12.98 -31.46 -39.21
C SER A 39 -13.57 -30.05 -39.11
N ASP A 40 -14.46 -29.78 -38.14
CA ASP A 40 -15.32 -28.57 -38.13
C ASP A 40 -15.05 -27.56 -37.01
N LEU A 41 -14.23 -27.92 -36.00
CA LEU A 41 -13.77 -27.01 -34.95
C LEU A 41 -12.41 -26.39 -35.30
N PRO A 42 -12.07 -25.22 -34.72
CA PRO A 42 -10.73 -24.68 -34.89
C PRO A 42 -9.73 -25.67 -34.31
N VAL A 43 -8.67 -25.96 -35.07
CA VAL A 43 -7.50 -26.65 -34.54
C VAL A 43 -6.80 -25.67 -33.59
N PRO A 44 -6.32 -26.10 -32.39
CA PRO A 44 -5.49 -25.25 -31.56
C PRO A 44 -4.37 -24.66 -32.42
N PRO A 45 -4.23 -23.33 -32.48
CA PRO A 45 -3.22 -22.68 -33.30
C PRO A 45 -1.83 -23.26 -33.04
N SER A 46 -1.02 -23.43 -34.09
CA SER A 46 0.34 -23.93 -33.94
C SER A 46 1.33 -22.85 -33.46
N SER A 47 0.90 -21.59 -33.44
CA SER A 47 1.68 -20.44 -33.00
C SER A 47 0.96 -19.64 -31.92
N VAL A 48 1.74 -19.12 -30.97
CA VAL A 48 1.27 -18.27 -29.87
C VAL A 48 1.02 -16.85 -30.38
N LEU A 49 -0.09 -16.25 -29.94
CA LEU A 49 -0.45 -14.87 -30.24
C LEU A 49 0.53 -13.93 -29.52
N PRO A 50 1.19 -12.98 -30.21
CA PRO A 50 2.04 -12.00 -29.55
C PRO A 50 1.23 -11.17 -28.54
N ILE A 51 1.76 -11.05 -27.32
CA ILE A 51 1.12 -10.28 -26.25
C ILE A 51 1.74 -8.89 -26.13
N ASN A 52 0.89 -7.86 -26.09
CA ASN A 52 1.30 -6.51 -25.76
C ASN A 52 0.79 -6.15 -24.36
N VAL A 53 1.66 -6.27 -23.36
CA VAL A 53 1.37 -5.85 -21.98
C VAL A 53 1.78 -4.40 -21.69
N SER A 54 2.17 -3.62 -22.70
CA SER A 54 2.50 -2.20 -22.48
C SER A 54 1.26 -1.45 -21.98
N GLY A 55 1.40 -0.79 -20.82
CA GLY A 55 0.29 -0.11 -20.15
C GLY A 55 -0.57 -1.00 -19.24
N ILE A 56 -0.25 -2.30 -19.11
CA ILE A 56 -0.91 -3.20 -18.16
C ILE A 56 -0.02 -3.32 -16.93
N GLU A 57 -0.59 -3.02 -15.77
CA GLU A 57 0.11 -3.10 -14.49
C GLU A 57 0.62 -4.53 -14.23
N GLU A 58 1.91 -4.66 -13.92
CA GLU A 58 2.51 -5.94 -13.49
C GLU A 58 1.88 -6.35 -12.16
N ASN A 59 0.90 -7.25 -12.23
CA ASN A 59 0.17 -7.72 -11.07
C ASN A 59 -0.11 -9.22 -11.23
N PRO A 60 0.32 -10.07 -10.29
CA PRO A 60 0.13 -11.51 -10.37
C PRO A 60 -1.34 -11.95 -10.23
N PHE A 61 -2.25 -11.01 -9.99
CA PHE A 61 -3.70 -11.23 -9.95
C PHE A 61 -4.44 -10.53 -11.09
N SER A 62 -3.79 -10.45 -12.26
CA SER A 62 -4.35 -9.82 -13.45
C SER A 62 -5.61 -10.55 -13.95
N ILE A 63 -6.60 -9.79 -14.44
CA ILE A 63 -7.77 -10.34 -15.12
C ILE A 63 -7.76 -9.86 -16.56
N TRP A 64 -7.66 -10.80 -17.47
CA TRP A 64 -7.68 -10.60 -18.91
C TRP A 64 -9.10 -10.78 -19.40
N THR A 65 -9.71 -9.74 -19.96
CA THR A 65 -11.09 -9.79 -20.46
C THR A 65 -11.11 -9.67 -21.97
N LEU A 66 -11.75 -10.63 -22.64
CA LEU A 66 -12.06 -10.58 -24.05
C LEU A 66 -13.57 -10.47 -24.25
N GLY A 67 -13.99 -9.53 -25.09
CA GLY A 67 -15.38 -9.30 -25.49
C GLY A 67 -15.44 -8.65 -26.87
N VAL A 68 -16.61 -8.20 -27.30
CA VAL A 68 -16.81 -7.69 -28.67
C VAL A 68 -15.97 -6.48 -29.06
N GLY A 69 -15.58 -5.63 -28.10
CA GLY A 69 -14.66 -4.51 -28.36
C GLY A 69 -13.26 -4.96 -28.86
N ASN A 70 -12.94 -6.24 -28.70
CA ASN A 70 -11.68 -6.87 -29.12
C ASN A 70 -11.86 -7.81 -30.33
N VAL A 71 -12.97 -7.64 -31.05
CA VAL A 71 -13.31 -8.46 -32.22
C VAL A 71 -13.10 -7.60 -33.47
N PRO A 72 -12.14 -7.92 -34.37
CA PRO A 72 -12.11 -7.27 -35.68
C PRO A 72 -13.42 -7.55 -36.43
N SER A 73 -13.88 -6.58 -37.23
CA SER A 73 -15.01 -6.77 -38.14
C SER A 73 -14.63 -7.79 -39.22
N ASN A 74 -14.68 -9.08 -38.91
CA ASN A 74 -14.38 -10.14 -39.85
C ASN A 74 -15.69 -10.74 -40.38
N ASN A 75 -15.71 -11.01 -41.69
CA ASN A 75 -16.73 -11.86 -42.28
C ASN A 75 -16.26 -13.30 -42.13
N CYS A 76 -17.14 -14.18 -41.66
CA CYS A 76 -16.97 -15.62 -41.52
C CYS A 76 -15.75 -16.22 -42.24
N MET A 77 -14.83 -16.82 -41.47
CA MET A 77 -13.71 -17.67 -41.90
C MET A 77 -12.38 -17.04 -42.32
N LEU A 78 -12.04 -15.81 -41.94
CA LEU A 78 -10.67 -15.33 -42.16
C LEU A 78 -9.83 -15.50 -40.89
N PRO A 79 -8.72 -16.28 -40.92
CA PRO A 79 -7.80 -16.38 -39.80
C PRO A 79 -7.22 -15.01 -39.47
N THR A 80 -6.88 -14.78 -38.20
CA THR A 80 -6.25 -13.55 -37.71
C THR A 80 -5.00 -13.23 -38.56
N PRO A 81 -4.95 -12.11 -39.31
CA PRO A 81 -3.80 -11.80 -40.17
C PRO A 81 -2.49 -11.69 -39.38
N SER A 82 -1.35 -11.94 -40.04
CA SER A 82 -0.03 -11.82 -39.41
C SER A 82 0.26 -10.38 -38.97
N GLY A 83 0.59 -10.17 -37.69
CA GLY A 83 1.00 -8.85 -37.14
C GLY A 83 0.09 -8.27 -36.03
N TYR A 84 -1.01 -8.95 -35.69
CA TYR A 84 -1.92 -8.52 -34.62
C TYR A 84 -1.46 -8.97 -33.22
N THR A 85 -1.89 -8.22 -32.17
CA THR A 85 -1.48 -8.44 -30.77
C THR A 85 -2.66 -8.55 -29.80
N PHE A 86 -2.51 -9.34 -28.74
CA PHE A 86 -3.46 -9.40 -27.62
C PHE A 86 -3.40 -8.09 -26.79
N PRO A 87 -4.52 -7.54 -26.27
CA PRO A 87 -5.88 -8.11 -26.22
C PRO A 87 -6.77 -7.81 -27.44
N GLN A 88 -6.32 -6.95 -28.36
CA GLN A 88 -7.16 -6.43 -29.45
C GLN A 88 -7.64 -7.49 -30.45
N TYR A 89 -6.97 -8.64 -30.53
CA TYR A 89 -7.23 -9.69 -31.52
C TYR A 89 -7.25 -11.10 -30.92
N GLY A 90 -7.79 -11.22 -29.69
CA GLY A 90 -7.87 -12.49 -28.97
C GLY A 90 -9.11 -13.33 -29.29
N VAL A 91 -9.95 -12.95 -30.26
CA VAL A 91 -11.21 -13.67 -30.57
C VAL A 91 -11.24 -14.11 -32.02
N GLU A 92 -11.45 -15.40 -32.23
CA GLU A 92 -11.69 -16.02 -33.52
C GLU A 92 -13.08 -16.68 -33.49
N TYR A 93 -13.81 -16.68 -34.60
CA TYR A 93 -15.13 -17.30 -34.64
C TYR A 93 -15.44 -17.80 -36.03
N GLY A 94 -16.27 -18.85 -36.09
CA GLY A 94 -16.58 -19.50 -37.35
C GLY A 94 -17.82 -20.38 -37.29
N SER A 95 -18.26 -20.75 -38.49
CA SER A 95 -19.27 -21.77 -38.77
C SER A 95 -18.94 -22.38 -40.13
N ASN A 96 -19.13 -23.70 -40.32
CA ASN A 96 -18.86 -24.35 -41.61
C ASN A 96 -19.66 -23.68 -42.76
N ALA A 97 -19.00 -23.48 -43.91
CA ALA A 97 -19.33 -22.51 -44.96
C ALA A 97 -20.35 -22.96 -45.99
N ASP A 98 -20.65 -24.26 -46.04
CA ASP A 98 -21.26 -24.89 -47.20
C ASP A 98 -22.70 -24.41 -47.51
N ALA A 99 -23.31 -23.60 -46.63
CA ALA A 99 -24.67 -23.07 -46.79
C ALA A 99 -24.79 -21.53 -46.86
N GLY A 100 -23.70 -20.76 -46.97
CA GLY A 100 -23.76 -19.32 -47.29
C GLY A 100 -24.35 -18.37 -46.22
N THR A 101 -24.45 -18.79 -44.95
CA THR A 101 -24.83 -17.88 -43.84
C THR A 101 -23.95 -18.08 -42.61
N CYS A 102 -23.37 -16.98 -42.10
CA CYS A 102 -22.52 -16.97 -40.92
C CYS A 102 -23.38 -17.20 -39.66
N ARG A 103 -23.11 -18.28 -38.90
CA ARG A 103 -23.91 -18.64 -37.70
C ARG A 103 -23.36 -18.09 -36.39
N THR A 104 -22.15 -17.56 -36.43
CA THR A 104 -21.62 -16.71 -35.36
C THR A 104 -21.68 -15.26 -35.83
N THR A 105 -22.36 -14.40 -35.09
CA THR A 105 -22.48 -12.98 -35.43
C THR A 105 -22.07 -12.11 -34.24
N VAL A 106 -21.70 -10.87 -34.53
CA VAL A 106 -21.46 -9.85 -33.52
C VAL A 106 -22.70 -8.94 -33.48
N ASP A 107 -23.43 -8.94 -32.37
CA ASP A 107 -24.64 -8.14 -32.16
C ASP A 107 -24.39 -7.14 -31.02
N GLY A 108 -24.19 -5.87 -31.38
CA GLY A 108 -23.83 -4.82 -30.42
C GLY A 108 -22.52 -5.13 -29.70
N SER A 109 -22.58 -5.44 -28.41
CA SER A 109 -21.43 -5.79 -27.56
C SER A 109 -21.32 -7.29 -27.27
N GLN A 110 -21.99 -8.15 -28.06
CA GLN A 110 -22.12 -9.58 -27.79
C GLN A 110 -21.72 -10.46 -28.97
N ILE A 111 -21.13 -11.61 -28.67
CA ILE A 111 -20.92 -12.68 -29.65
C ILE A 111 -22.11 -13.61 -29.57
N VAL A 112 -22.76 -13.83 -30.71
CA VAL A 112 -24.02 -14.55 -30.82
C VAL A 112 -23.78 -15.84 -31.58
N LEU A 113 -23.87 -16.97 -30.88
CA LEU A 113 -23.82 -18.30 -31.49
C LEU A 113 -25.26 -18.75 -31.79
N GLY A 114 -25.62 -18.80 -33.07
CA GLY A 114 -26.98 -19.06 -33.53
C GLY A 114 -27.24 -20.53 -33.89
N ASN A 115 -28.38 -21.08 -33.43
CA ASN A 115 -28.81 -22.44 -33.73
C ASN A 115 -29.95 -22.53 -34.79
N LYS A 116 -29.88 -21.71 -35.85
CA LYS A 116 -30.49 -21.88 -37.20
C LYS A 116 -31.70 -21.07 -37.66
N ARG A 117 -31.70 -21.07 -39.01
CA ARG A 117 -32.75 -20.94 -40.02
C ARG A 117 -33.04 -19.48 -40.34
N ALA A 118 -32.87 -19.09 -41.60
CA ALA A 118 -33.51 -17.85 -42.09
C ALA A 118 -35.04 -18.00 -41.97
N PHE A 119 -35.78 -16.89 -41.98
CA PHE A 119 -37.24 -16.91 -42.11
C PHE A 119 -37.65 -17.60 -43.43
N GLY A 120 -37.75 -18.94 -43.43
CA GLY A 120 -38.02 -19.77 -44.61
C GLY A 120 -37.43 -21.18 -44.52
N ASN A 121 -38.03 -22.18 -45.18
CA ASN A 121 -37.47 -23.54 -45.33
C ASN A 121 -36.27 -23.60 -46.30
N SER A 122 -35.71 -22.46 -46.68
CA SER A 122 -34.68 -22.34 -47.73
C SER A 122 -33.26 -22.62 -47.24
N ILE A 123 -32.97 -22.50 -45.94
CA ILE A 123 -31.64 -22.78 -45.37
C ILE A 123 -31.71 -24.04 -44.49
N PRO A 124 -30.79 -25.02 -44.69
CA PRO A 124 -30.76 -26.23 -43.90
C PRO A 124 -30.51 -25.99 -42.40
N ILE A 125 -30.92 -26.99 -41.62
CA ILE A 125 -30.60 -27.17 -40.21
C ILE A 125 -29.28 -27.94 -40.11
N SER A 126 -28.15 -27.25 -39.98
CA SER A 126 -26.81 -27.83 -39.70
C SER A 126 -26.51 -28.38 -38.30
N ALA A 127 -26.17 -29.67 -38.20
CA ALA A 127 -25.59 -30.24 -36.98
C ALA A 127 -24.26 -29.57 -36.59
N ASP A 128 -23.55 -28.99 -37.56
CA ASP A 128 -22.21 -28.45 -37.38
C ASP A 128 -22.20 -27.32 -36.35
N PRO A 129 -21.13 -27.20 -35.55
CA PRO A 129 -21.05 -26.24 -34.46
C PRO A 129 -20.94 -24.80 -34.98
N SER A 130 -21.64 -23.88 -34.29
CA SER A 130 -21.25 -22.47 -34.27
C SER A 130 -20.35 -22.25 -33.05
N TRP A 131 -19.19 -21.64 -33.26
CA TRP A 131 -18.19 -21.49 -32.21
C TRP A 131 -17.55 -20.10 -32.19
N ALA A 132 -17.02 -19.75 -31.03
CA ALA A 132 -16.11 -18.64 -30.81
C ALA A 132 -14.95 -19.11 -29.93
N MET A 133 -13.73 -18.89 -30.39
CA MET A 133 -12.47 -19.15 -29.71
C MET A 133 -11.90 -17.86 -29.12
N PHE A 134 -11.51 -17.91 -27.87
CA PHE A 134 -10.90 -16.82 -27.12
C PHE A 134 -9.49 -17.23 -26.73
N ARG A 135 -8.49 -16.54 -27.25
CA ARG A 135 -7.06 -16.85 -27.10
C ARG A 135 -6.43 -15.94 -26.06
N PHE A 136 -5.85 -16.53 -25.03
CA PHE A 136 -5.18 -15.83 -23.94
C PHE A 136 -3.69 -16.20 -23.92
N PRO A 137 -2.83 -15.49 -24.67
CA PRO A 137 -1.40 -15.64 -24.49
C PRO A 137 -1.02 -15.28 -23.05
N LEU A 138 -0.16 -16.09 -22.44
CA LEU A 138 0.24 -15.96 -21.05
C LEU A 138 1.52 -15.11 -20.98
N PRO A 139 1.48 -13.93 -20.35
CA PRO A 139 2.67 -13.13 -20.14
C PRO A 139 3.57 -13.76 -19.06
N ASP A 140 4.69 -13.11 -18.76
CA ASP A 140 5.61 -13.52 -17.70
C ASP A 140 4.87 -13.75 -16.37
N ARG A 141 4.75 -15.02 -15.99
CA ARG A 141 4.00 -15.46 -14.81
C ARG A 141 4.60 -14.96 -13.50
N SER A 142 5.90 -14.65 -13.48
CA SER A 142 6.52 -14.02 -12.29
C SER A 142 5.97 -12.62 -12.02
N LYS A 143 5.41 -11.97 -13.05
CA LYS A 143 4.83 -10.63 -13.01
C LYS A 143 3.30 -10.65 -13.01
N PHE A 144 2.70 -11.56 -13.76
CA PHE A 144 1.26 -11.57 -14.06
C PHE A 144 0.51 -12.79 -13.50
N GLY A 145 1.22 -13.66 -12.79
CA GLY A 145 0.67 -14.80 -12.06
C GLY A 145 0.29 -15.98 -12.94
N ASP A 146 -0.13 -17.06 -12.30
CA ASP A 146 -0.56 -18.26 -12.99
C ASP A 146 -2.05 -18.18 -13.34
N PRO A 147 -2.47 -18.75 -14.48
CA PRO A 147 -3.86 -18.81 -14.87
C PRO A 147 -4.67 -19.66 -13.88
N GLN A 148 -5.72 -19.09 -13.29
CA GLN A 148 -6.52 -19.73 -12.23
C GLN A 148 -7.89 -20.20 -12.70
N LYS A 149 -8.62 -19.34 -13.40
CA LYS A 149 -10.00 -19.63 -13.82
C LYS A 149 -10.39 -18.90 -15.10
N ILE A 150 -11.29 -19.52 -15.84
CA ILE A 150 -12.06 -18.89 -16.92
C ILE A 150 -13.44 -18.49 -16.40
N THR A 151 -13.87 -17.28 -16.71
CA THR A 151 -15.21 -16.78 -16.43
C THR A 151 -15.89 -16.40 -17.72
N ILE A 152 -17.05 -16.99 -17.99
CA ILE A 152 -17.87 -16.70 -19.16
C ILE A 152 -19.13 -16.01 -18.67
N THR A 153 -19.37 -14.78 -19.14
CA THR A 153 -20.59 -14.03 -18.81
C THR A 153 -21.50 -14.01 -20.03
N PHE A 154 -22.78 -14.28 -19.79
CA PHE A 154 -23.82 -14.34 -20.81
C PHE A 154 -24.87 -13.23 -20.61
N ASP A 155 -25.68 -12.94 -21.64
CA ASP A 155 -26.73 -11.90 -21.58
C ASP A 155 -27.98 -12.30 -20.79
N GLY A 156 -28.12 -11.78 -19.56
CA GLY A 156 -29.29 -12.04 -18.71
C GLY A 156 -30.65 -11.60 -19.28
N ARG A 157 -30.69 -10.72 -20.30
CA ARG A 157 -31.95 -10.29 -20.94
C ARG A 157 -32.55 -11.34 -21.88
N GLY A 158 -31.78 -12.36 -22.24
CA GLY A 158 -32.24 -13.50 -23.03
C GLY A 158 -32.79 -14.66 -22.19
N GLY A 159 -32.95 -14.49 -20.87
CA GLY A 159 -33.18 -15.55 -19.86
C GLY A 159 -34.40 -16.47 -20.04
N GLU A 160 -35.31 -16.19 -20.97
CA GLU A 160 -36.40 -17.11 -21.34
C GLU A 160 -36.14 -17.85 -22.68
N THR A 161 -34.98 -17.64 -23.31
CA THR A 161 -34.79 -17.97 -24.72
C THR A 161 -33.56 -18.77 -25.14
N TYR A 162 -32.74 -19.34 -24.26
CA TYR A 162 -32.04 -20.58 -24.66
C TYR A 162 -32.96 -21.79 -24.52
N GLY A 163 -33.71 -21.86 -23.40
CA GLY A 163 -34.94 -22.64 -23.26
C GLY A 163 -34.73 -24.12 -23.54
N ILE A 164 -34.23 -24.86 -22.56
CA ILE A 164 -33.97 -26.31 -22.66
C ILE A 164 -35.27 -27.14 -22.54
N THR A 165 -36.25 -26.83 -23.39
CA THR A 165 -36.96 -27.90 -24.09
C THR A 165 -36.15 -28.22 -25.36
N THR A 166 -34.84 -28.43 -25.23
CA THR A 166 -33.99 -28.90 -26.34
C THR A 166 -33.79 -30.40 -26.13
N LYS A 167 -34.07 -31.20 -27.14
CA LYS A 167 -33.66 -32.61 -27.18
C LYS A 167 -32.42 -32.71 -28.07
N GLY A 168 -31.51 -33.63 -27.74
CA GLY A 168 -30.37 -33.96 -28.60
C GLY A 168 -30.81 -34.78 -29.82
N GLY A 169 -30.14 -34.57 -30.95
CA GLY A 169 -30.25 -35.40 -32.15
C GLY A 169 -31.33 -35.02 -33.15
N ASN A 170 -31.44 -35.83 -34.22
CA ASN A 170 -32.14 -35.46 -35.44
C ASN A 170 -33.66 -35.23 -35.21
N PRO A 171 -34.18 -34.02 -35.51
CA PRO A 171 -35.61 -33.71 -35.35
C PRO A 171 -36.53 -34.56 -36.26
N CYS A 172 -35.96 -35.20 -37.28
CA CYS A 172 -36.68 -35.93 -38.32
C CYS A 172 -36.74 -37.46 -38.13
N GLN A 173 -36.15 -38.03 -37.07
CA GLN A 173 -35.95 -39.50 -36.92
C GLN A 173 -36.89 -40.21 -35.92
N SER A 174 -38.00 -39.61 -35.48
CA SER A 174 -38.98 -40.34 -34.66
C SER A 174 -39.93 -41.15 -35.54
N GLY A 175 -39.49 -42.35 -35.96
CA GLY A 175 -40.34 -43.37 -36.58
C GLY A 175 -39.83 -43.94 -37.92
N PRO A 176 -40.41 -45.05 -38.41
CA PRO A 176 -39.90 -45.82 -39.54
C PRO A 176 -40.17 -45.23 -40.94
N SER A 177 -40.49 -43.93 -41.08
CA SER A 177 -40.73 -43.30 -42.39
C SER A 177 -40.01 -41.95 -42.55
N PRO A 178 -39.28 -41.71 -43.66
CA PRO A 178 -38.51 -40.48 -43.87
C PRO A 178 -39.36 -39.43 -44.61
N ALA A 179 -40.20 -38.70 -43.89
CA ALA A 179 -40.92 -37.55 -44.47
C ALA A 179 -40.81 -36.34 -43.54
N CYS A 180 -39.60 -35.79 -43.43
CA CYS A 180 -39.36 -34.52 -42.76
C CYS A 180 -39.15 -33.44 -43.83
N ASN A 181 -40.00 -32.41 -43.84
CA ASN A 181 -39.90 -31.29 -44.80
C ASN A 181 -38.77 -30.30 -44.47
N ILE A 182 -37.89 -30.67 -43.54
CA ILE A 182 -36.78 -29.83 -43.12
C ILE A 182 -35.50 -30.38 -43.74
N ARG A 183 -34.79 -29.53 -44.49
CA ARG A 183 -33.41 -29.82 -44.89
C ARG A 183 -32.54 -29.81 -43.64
N ILE A 184 -31.87 -30.91 -43.35
CA ILE A 184 -30.85 -31.03 -42.31
C ILE A 184 -29.49 -31.23 -43.00
N GLU A 185 -28.43 -30.69 -42.42
CA GLU A 185 -27.05 -30.91 -42.85
C GLU A 185 -26.21 -31.34 -41.63
N GLY A 186 -25.07 -31.98 -41.88
CA GLY A 186 -24.18 -32.51 -40.83
C GLY A 186 -24.67 -33.82 -40.16
N THR A 187 -23.82 -34.39 -39.31
CA THR A 187 -24.07 -35.65 -38.59
C THR A 187 -24.80 -35.40 -37.28
N TRP A 188 -26.01 -35.95 -37.13
CA TRP A 188 -26.84 -35.83 -35.91
C TRP A 188 -26.74 -37.08 -35.05
N ASP A 189 -26.65 -36.89 -33.74
CA ASP A 189 -26.65 -38.00 -32.76
C ASP A 189 -27.57 -37.69 -31.56
N ARG A 190 -28.48 -38.62 -31.24
CA ARG A 190 -29.44 -38.51 -30.13
C ARG A 190 -28.82 -38.81 -28.76
N ALA A 191 -27.66 -39.44 -28.71
CA ALA A 191 -26.94 -39.74 -27.47
C ALA A 191 -26.28 -38.49 -26.86
N VAL A 192 -26.18 -37.39 -27.60
CA VAL A 192 -25.63 -36.12 -27.11
C VAL A 192 -26.60 -35.48 -26.15
N VAL A 193 -26.13 -35.22 -24.94
CA VAL A 193 -26.88 -34.45 -23.97
C VAL A 193 -26.95 -32.99 -24.44
N PRO A 194 -28.14 -32.38 -24.51
CA PRO A 194 -28.29 -31.00 -24.96
C PRO A 194 -27.58 -30.03 -24.00
N GLY A 195 -26.71 -29.20 -24.54
CA GLY A 195 -26.14 -28.02 -23.88
C GLY A 195 -25.18 -27.28 -24.81
N PHE A 196 -24.53 -26.26 -24.29
CA PHE A 196 -23.32 -25.73 -24.91
C PHE A 196 -22.10 -26.33 -24.22
N TYR A 197 -20.96 -26.26 -24.90
CA TYR A 197 -19.73 -26.87 -24.44
C TYR A 197 -18.60 -25.84 -24.46
N VAL A 198 -17.59 -26.09 -23.62
CA VAL A 198 -16.37 -25.29 -23.56
C VAL A 198 -15.19 -26.21 -23.82
N LEU A 199 -14.31 -25.82 -24.73
CA LEU A 199 -13.02 -26.48 -24.96
C LEU A 199 -11.92 -25.62 -24.38
N LEU A 200 -10.98 -26.25 -23.68
CA LEU A 200 -9.74 -25.63 -23.25
C LEU A 200 -8.58 -26.25 -24.00
N GLY A 201 -7.74 -25.42 -24.60
CA GLY A 201 -6.60 -25.84 -25.41
C GLY A 201 -5.37 -24.98 -25.19
N THR A 202 -4.25 -25.44 -25.75
CA THR A 202 -2.97 -24.72 -25.75
C THR A 202 -2.24 -25.05 -27.06
N PRO A 203 -1.59 -24.07 -27.70
CA PRO A 203 -0.73 -24.30 -28.85
C PRO A 203 0.32 -25.41 -28.60
N GLY A 204 0.47 -26.31 -29.58
CA GLY A 204 1.55 -27.31 -29.61
C GLY A 204 1.32 -28.64 -28.86
N ILE A 205 0.23 -28.80 -28.09
CA ILE A 205 -0.07 -30.05 -27.33
C ILE A 205 -1.10 -30.94 -28.04
N GLY A 206 -1.71 -30.48 -29.14
CA GLY A 206 -2.44 -31.32 -30.10
C GLY A 206 -3.80 -31.86 -29.65
N GLY A 207 -4.43 -31.27 -28.63
CA GLY A 207 -5.76 -31.71 -28.15
C GLY A 207 -6.54 -30.63 -27.40
N TRP A 208 -7.81 -30.92 -27.14
CA TRP A 208 -8.76 -30.11 -26.36
C TRP A 208 -9.20 -30.85 -25.09
N GLU A 209 -9.22 -30.17 -23.93
CA GLU A 209 -10.03 -30.60 -22.78
C GLU A 209 -11.48 -30.16 -23.01
N ILE A 210 -12.43 -31.08 -22.91
CA ILE A 210 -13.84 -30.82 -23.19
C ILE A 210 -14.63 -30.73 -21.89
N LEU A 211 -15.35 -29.62 -21.71
CA LEU A 211 -16.15 -29.34 -20.54
C LEU A 211 -17.62 -29.14 -20.93
N GLY A 212 -18.53 -29.66 -20.10
CA GLY A 212 -19.98 -29.61 -20.32
C GLY A 212 -20.58 -31.00 -20.63
N PRO A 213 -21.80 -31.06 -21.17
CA PRO A 213 -22.63 -29.92 -21.57
C PRO A 213 -23.05 -29.06 -20.39
N TYR A 214 -23.00 -27.74 -20.58
CA TYR A 214 -23.56 -26.76 -19.67
C TYR A 214 -24.98 -26.37 -20.12
N ASN A 215 -25.83 -26.12 -19.13
CA ASN A 215 -27.24 -25.85 -19.31
C ASN A 215 -27.61 -24.46 -18.74
N ASP A 216 -28.89 -24.09 -18.74
CA ASP A 216 -29.33 -22.75 -18.37
C ASP A 216 -29.14 -22.45 -16.85
N ASN A 217 -28.76 -23.44 -16.04
CA ASN A 217 -28.56 -23.24 -14.60
C ASN A 217 -27.25 -22.48 -14.29
N VAL A 218 -26.36 -22.30 -15.27
CA VAL A 218 -25.12 -21.51 -15.09
C VAL A 218 -25.30 -20.04 -15.48
N TRP A 219 -26.53 -19.57 -15.70
CA TRP A 219 -26.79 -18.17 -16.05
C TRP A 219 -26.82 -17.25 -14.82
N PRO A 220 -26.35 -15.99 -14.97
CA PRO A 220 -25.77 -15.37 -16.16
C PRO A 220 -24.25 -15.59 -16.32
N LYS A 221 -23.63 -16.49 -15.53
CA LYS A 221 -22.18 -16.59 -15.40
C LYS A 221 -21.72 -18.03 -15.15
N LEU A 222 -20.84 -18.53 -16.01
CA LEU A 222 -20.13 -19.80 -15.84
C LEU A 222 -18.68 -19.54 -15.38
N GLU A 223 -18.26 -20.20 -14.31
CA GLU A 223 -16.87 -20.19 -13.84
C GLU A 223 -16.26 -21.59 -13.97
N ILE A 224 -15.09 -21.65 -14.59
CA ILE A 224 -14.33 -22.88 -14.83
C ILE A 224 -12.96 -22.72 -14.17
N ALA A 225 -12.66 -23.51 -13.15
CA ALA A 225 -11.33 -23.57 -12.58
C ALA A 225 -10.37 -24.27 -13.55
N LEU A 226 -9.18 -23.70 -13.74
CA LEU A 226 -8.15 -24.30 -14.58
C LEU A 226 -7.38 -25.36 -13.78
N THR A 227 -7.18 -26.52 -14.40
CA THR A 227 -6.38 -27.63 -13.86
C THR A 227 -4.89 -27.31 -13.96
N ASP A 228 -4.05 -28.11 -13.31
CA ASP A 228 -2.59 -27.90 -13.30
C ASP A 228 -1.95 -28.06 -14.69
N ASP A 229 -2.62 -28.77 -15.61
CA ASP A 229 -2.20 -28.93 -17.01
C ASP A 229 -2.12 -27.59 -17.75
N PHE A 230 -2.95 -26.60 -17.37
CA PHE A 230 -2.93 -25.24 -17.93
C PHE A 230 -2.01 -24.29 -17.14
N LYS A 231 -1.46 -24.75 -16.02
CA LYS A 231 -0.58 -23.97 -15.14
C LYS A 231 0.90 -24.32 -15.30
N GLY A 232 1.27 -25.29 -16.14
CA GLY A 232 2.67 -25.60 -16.43
C GLY A 232 3.43 -24.42 -17.05
N GLN A 233 4.70 -24.22 -16.68
CA GLN A 233 5.56 -23.13 -17.21
C GLN A 233 5.75 -23.16 -18.74
N ASN A 234 5.52 -24.31 -19.37
CA ASN A 234 5.62 -24.48 -20.81
C ASN A 234 4.34 -24.03 -21.56
N ILE A 235 3.24 -23.76 -20.84
CA ILE A 235 2.00 -23.26 -21.44
C ILE A 235 2.16 -21.76 -21.68
N GLN A 236 2.12 -21.37 -22.95
CA GLN A 236 2.32 -20.00 -23.41
C GLN A 236 1.01 -19.32 -23.83
N GLU A 237 -0.08 -20.08 -23.99
CA GLU A 237 -1.39 -19.56 -24.38
C GLU A 237 -2.48 -20.53 -23.94
N ILE A 238 -3.64 -20.00 -23.56
CA ILE A 238 -4.85 -20.78 -23.28
C ILE A 238 -5.93 -20.36 -24.27
N ASP A 239 -6.43 -21.33 -25.01
CA ASP A 239 -7.53 -21.16 -25.93
C ASP A 239 -8.82 -21.66 -25.29
N VAL A 240 -9.86 -20.84 -25.33
CA VAL A 240 -11.20 -21.16 -24.82
C VAL A 240 -12.16 -21.16 -26.00
N VAL A 241 -12.63 -22.33 -26.44
CA VAL A 241 -13.66 -22.42 -27.49
C VAL A 241 -15.01 -22.64 -26.84
N ILE A 242 -15.93 -21.71 -27.05
CA ILE A 242 -17.33 -21.88 -26.67
C ILE A 242 -18.09 -22.26 -27.92
N PHE A 243 -18.82 -23.36 -27.86
CA PHE A 243 -19.59 -23.82 -29.01
C PHE A 243 -20.96 -24.36 -28.62
N ALA A 244 -21.91 -24.16 -29.52
CA ALA A 244 -23.24 -24.77 -29.45
C ALA A 244 -23.32 -25.85 -30.53
N PHE A 245 -23.76 -27.05 -30.17
CA PHE A 245 -23.71 -28.22 -31.06
C PHE A 245 -24.98 -29.07 -30.97
N ASN A 246 -25.51 -29.50 -32.12
CA ASN A 246 -26.52 -30.57 -32.23
C ASN A 246 -27.77 -30.41 -31.33
N GLN A 247 -28.19 -29.16 -31.09
CA GLN A 247 -29.39 -28.83 -30.32
C GLN A 247 -30.51 -28.40 -31.26
N TYR A 248 -31.77 -28.64 -30.87
CA TYR A 248 -32.92 -28.10 -31.56
C TYR A 248 -34.05 -27.76 -30.57
N PRO A 249 -34.68 -26.57 -30.62
CA PRO A 249 -35.77 -26.21 -29.70
C PRO A 249 -37.07 -26.95 -30.05
N TYR A 250 -37.56 -27.86 -29.19
CA TYR A 250 -38.89 -28.47 -29.36
C TYR A 250 -39.55 -28.97 -28.07
N VAL A 251 -40.87 -28.77 -27.95
CA VAL A 251 -41.62 -28.95 -26.69
C VAL A 251 -42.14 -30.40 -26.49
N ALA A 252 -42.36 -31.19 -27.55
CA ALA A 252 -42.71 -32.62 -27.47
C ALA A 252 -42.56 -33.24 -28.86
N GLU A 253 -42.01 -34.46 -29.04
CA GLU A 253 -41.82 -35.16 -30.34
C GLU A 253 -42.92 -34.86 -31.36
N CYS A 254 -42.56 -34.62 -32.64
CA CYS A 254 -43.51 -34.21 -33.67
C CYS A 254 -44.75 -35.12 -33.60
N PRO A 255 -45.94 -34.59 -33.21
CA PRO A 255 -47.13 -35.41 -33.14
C PRO A 255 -47.32 -36.04 -34.52
N GLY A 256 -47.71 -37.32 -34.58
CA GLY A 256 -47.57 -38.25 -35.72
C GLY A 256 -48.13 -37.84 -37.10
N ASN A 257 -48.51 -36.57 -37.29
CA ASN A 257 -48.78 -35.92 -38.56
C ASN A 257 -47.59 -35.01 -38.94
N LEU A 258 -46.63 -35.59 -39.68
CA LEU A 258 -45.30 -35.05 -40.02
C LEU A 258 -45.30 -33.77 -40.90
N ASN A 259 -46.46 -33.30 -41.36
CA ASN A 259 -46.57 -32.10 -42.19
C ASN A 259 -46.52 -30.77 -41.41
N ASN A 260 -46.56 -30.81 -40.07
CA ASN A 260 -46.61 -29.62 -39.21
C ASN A 260 -45.44 -29.53 -38.20
N CYS A 261 -44.28 -30.12 -38.46
CA CYS A 261 -43.06 -29.84 -37.68
C CYS A 261 -42.57 -28.41 -37.98
N TYR A 262 -43.28 -27.42 -37.44
CA TYR A 262 -42.83 -26.04 -37.46
C TYR A 262 -42.00 -25.77 -36.23
N MET A 263 -40.83 -25.19 -36.48
CA MET A 263 -39.93 -24.79 -35.42
C MET A 263 -39.89 -23.26 -35.45
N TYR A 264 -40.43 -22.67 -34.39
CA TYR A 264 -40.81 -21.26 -34.38
C TYR A 264 -39.83 -20.34 -33.65
N VAL A 265 -38.76 -20.85 -33.03
CA VAL A 265 -38.00 -20.03 -32.08
C VAL A 265 -36.50 -20.08 -32.33
N HIS A 266 -35.93 -18.95 -32.76
CA HIS A 266 -34.50 -18.72 -32.77
C HIS A 266 -34.00 -18.63 -31.34
N LYS A 267 -33.08 -19.51 -30.95
CA LYS A 267 -32.39 -19.46 -29.67
C LYS A 267 -30.91 -19.21 -29.94
N HIS A 268 -30.36 -18.17 -29.33
CA HIS A 268 -28.96 -17.80 -29.50
C HIS A 268 -28.25 -17.89 -28.15
N LEU A 269 -27.03 -18.44 -28.15
CA LEU A 269 -26.14 -18.27 -27.02
C LEU A 269 -25.43 -16.92 -27.20
N ARG A 270 -25.71 -15.99 -26.29
CA ARG A 270 -25.13 -14.63 -26.31
C ARG A 270 -24.02 -14.55 -25.27
N ILE A 271 -22.77 -14.48 -25.73
CA ILE A 271 -21.58 -14.33 -24.90
C ILE A 271 -21.27 -12.83 -24.81
N ASN A 272 -21.27 -12.28 -23.59
CA ASN A 272 -20.85 -10.91 -23.35
C ASN A 272 -19.33 -10.82 -23.29
N THR A 273 -18.72 -11.63 -22.42
CA THR A 273 -17.27 -11.61 -22.16
C THR A 273 -16.77 -12.99 -21.74
N VAL A 274 -15.52 -13.28 -22.09
CA VAL A 274 -14.72 -14.37 -21.53
C VAL A 274 -13.52 -13.75 -20.82
N GLN A 275 -13.28 -14.17 -19.58
CA GLN A 275 -12.20 -13.65 -18.76
C GLN A 275 -11.27 -14.77 -18.32
N LEU A 276 -9.96 -14.58 -18.50
CA LEU A 276 -8.94 -15.35 -17.81
C LEU A 276 -8.51 -14.59 -16.55
N THR A 277 -8.77 -15.17 -15.39
CA THR A 277 -8.25 -14.67 -14.12
C THR A 277 -6.93 -15.34 -13.85
N ASN A 278 -5.86 -14.56 -13.78
CA ASN A 278 -4.60 -14.98 -13.21
C ASN A 278 -4.58 -14.70 -11.71
N GLY A 279 -3.72 -15.39 -11.01
CA GLY A 279 -3.55 -15.28 -9.58
C GLY A 279 -2.31 -16.00 -9.12
N LEU A 280 -1.87 -15.66 -7.92
CA LEU A 280 -1.03 -16.57 -7.16
C LEU A 280 -1.90 -17.73 -6.66
N VAL A 281 -1.43 -18.96 -6.85
CA VAL A 281 -2.00 -20.10 -6.16
C VAL A 281 -1.56 -20.02 -4.71
N PHE A 282 -2.50 -19.70 -3.81
CA PHE A 282 -2.22 -19.77 -2.38
C PHE A 282 -2.38 -21.21 -1.91
N GLN A 283 -1.27 -21.93 -1.83
CA GLN A 283 -1.22 -23.20 -1.13
C GLN A 283 -1.06 -22.91 0.36
N TYR A 284 -2.14 -23.08 1.12
CA TYR A 284 -2.09 -22.97 2.56
C TYR A 284 -1.38 -24.19 3.14
N SER A 285 -0.30 -23.97 3.90
CA SER A 285 0.38 -25.09 4.59
C SER A 285 -0.40 -25.57 5.82
N LYS A 286 -1.39 -24.77 6.26
CA LYS A 286 -2.33 -25.08 7.34
C LYS A 286 -3.73 -24.63 6.97
N THR A 287 -4.74 -25.20 7.64
CA THR A 287 -6.11 -24.66 7.63
C THR A 287 -6.48 -24.18 9.02
N PRO A 288 -7.43 -23.24 9.16
CA PRO A 288 -7.88 -22.80 10.48
C PRO A 288 -8.41 -23.98 11.30
N SER A 289 -8.40 -23.86 12.63
CA SER A 289 -9.05 -24.84 13.50
C SER A 289 -10.53 -25.00 13.11
N VAL A 290 -11.02 -26.24 13.04
CA VAL A 290 -12.46 -26.49 12.78
C VAL A 290 -13.34 -25.98 13.92
N TYR A 291 -12.79 -25.89 15.14
CA TYR A 291 -13.46 -25.38 16.32
C TYR A 291 -13.04 -23.95 16.64
N HIS A 292 -13.97 -23.16 17.18
CA HIS A 292 -13.70 -21.84 17.73
C HIS A 292 -12.99 -21.92 19.11
N PRO A 293 -12.16 -20.91 19.47
CA PRO A 293 -11.65 -19.85 18.62
C PRO A 293 -10.64 -20.38 17.59
N ARG A 294 -10.69 -19.86 16.37
CA ARG A 294 -9.88 -20.28 15.22
C ARG A 294 -8.69 -19.38 14.99
N ILE A 295 -8.87 -18.10 15.26
CA ILE A 295 -7.82 -17.10 15.07
C ILE A 295 -6.73 -17.43 16.10
N TRP A 296 -5.49 -17.62 15.60
CA TRP A 296 -4.34 -18.12 16.37
C TRP A 296 -4.41 -19.59 16.83
N GLY A 297 -5.27 -20.38 16.19
CA GLY A 297 -5.33 -21.82 16.42
C GLY A 297 -5.96 -22.22 17.76
N ASN A 298 -5.76 -23.47 18.15
CA ASN A 298 -6.33 -24.05 19.37
C ASN A 298 -5.66 -23.53 20.66
N ASN A 299 -6.10 -24.02 21.83
CA ASN A 299 -5.60 -23.56 23.13
C ASN A 299 -4.07 -23.71 23.29
N GLN A 300 -3.48 -24.79 22.77
CA GLN A 300 -2.05 -25.06 22.82
C GLN A 300 -1.29 -24.14 21.85
N GLU A 301 -1.78 -23.98 20.62
CA GLU A 301 -1.17 -23.12 19.62
C GLU A 301 -1.17 -21.65 20.08
N PHE A 302 -2.31 -21.17 20.59
CA PHE A 302 -2.40 -19.84 21.17
C PHE A 302 -1.45 -19.66 22.36
N TRP A 303 -1.35 -20.65 23.25
CA TRP A 303 -0.42 -20.59 24.37
C TRP A 303 1.02 -20.44 23.90
N THR A 304 1.49 -21.36 23.04
CA THR A 304 2.87 -21.37 22.54
C THR A 304 3.23 -20.12 21.74
N GLN A 305 2.30 -19.58 20.94
CA GLN A 305 2.60 -18.47 20.05
C GLN A 305 2.40 -17.08 20.68
N ARG A 306 1.40 -16.93 21.57
CA ARG A 306 0.94 -15.62 22.07
C ARG A 306 1.18 -15.40 23.55
N ILE A 307 1.31 -16.48 24.34
CA ILE A 307 1.41 -16.39 25.80
C ILE A 307 2.81 -16.75 26.27
N GLU A 308 3.30 -17.92 25.90
CA GLU A 308 4.57 -18.50 26.37
C GLU A 308 5.79 -17.57 26.20
N PRO A 309 5.98 -16.86 25.06
CA PRO A 309 7.13 -15.96 24.89
C PRO A 309 7.18 -14.87 25.96
N TYR A 310 6.01 -14.34 26.35
CA TYR A 310 5.90 -13.34 27.41
C TYR A 310 5.82 -13.96 28.79
N TRP A 311 5.19 -15.13 28.93
CA TRP A 311 5.07 -15.86 30.20
C TRP A 311 6.43 -16.19 30.79
N ASN A 312 7.34 -16.64 29.93
CA ASN A 312 8.68 -17.07 30.31
C ASN A 312 9.70 -15.91 30.33
N LEU A 313 9.31 -14.70 29.90
CA LEU A 313 10.20 -13.55 29.89
C LEU A 313 10.45 -13.06 31.33
N ALA A 314 11.72 -13.01 31.72
CA ALA A 314 12.12 -12.44 33.01
C ALA A 314 11.80 -10.95 33.08
N CYS A 315 11.54 -10.45 34.29
CA CYS A 315 11.32 -9.02 34.51
C CYS A 315 12.59 -8.22 34.21
N ASP A 316 12.47 -7.25 33.30
CA ASP A 316 13.53 -6.28 33.03
C ASP A 316 13.43 -5.12 34.03
N ASN A 317 14.00 -5.31 35.22
CA ASN A 317 13.96 -4.32 36.31
C ASN A 317 14.87 -3.10 36.05
N LEU A 318 15.67 -3.13 34.99
CA LEU A 318 16.52 -2.02 34.58
C LEU A 318 15.83 -1.12 33.54
N ALA A 319 14.73 -1.57 32.94
CA ALA A 319 13.93 -0.77 32.04
C ALA A 319 13.12 0.30 32.82
N PRO A 320 13.36 1.59 32.59
CA PRO A 320 12.70 2.68 33.34
C PRO A 320 11.19 2.81 33.03
N GLY A 321 10.71 2.29 31.89
CA GLY A 321 9.33 2.46 31.44
C GLY A 321 9.02 3.87 30.93
N GLY A 322 7.72 4.19 30.75
CA GLY A 322 7.29 5.54 30.36
C GLY A 322 7.65 5.89 28.91
N TYR A 323 8.47 6.94 28.72
CA TYR A 323 8.96 7.41 27.41
C TYR A 323 10.35 6.84 27.06
N SER A 324 10.59 5.59 27.43
CA SER A 324 11.91 4.97 27.34
C SER A 324 11.74 3.46 27.15
N LEU A 325 12.83 2.70 27.31
CA LEU A 325 12.79 1.23 27.29
C LEU A 325 11.67 0.70 28.19
N GLN A 326 10.84 -0.18 27.64
CA GLN A 326 9.72 -0.79 28.35
C GLN A 326 10.11 -2.16 28.92
N ASN A 327 9.71 -2.44 30.16
CA ASN A 327 9.67 -3.80 30.67
C ASN A 327 8.47 -4.52 30.02
N ILE A 328 8.73 -5.27 28.95
CA ILE A 328 7.67 -5.90 28.15
C ILE A 328 6.89 -6.94 28.93
N ARG A 329 7.54 -7.67 29.84
CA ARG A 329 6.86 -8.58 30.76
C ARG A 329 5.79 -7.82 31.55
N LYS A 330 6.16 -6.67 32.14
CA LYS A 330 5.24 -5.81 32.88
C LYS A 330 4.12 -5.23 32.02
N VAL A 331 4.43 -4.72 30.82
CA VAL A 331 3.41 -4.18 29.89
C VAL A 331 2.39 -5.25 29.52
N TRP A 332 2.85 -6.43 29.13
CA TRP A 332 2.00 -7.57 28.78
C TRP A 332 1.12 -8.02 29.96
N GLU A 333 1.69 -8.09 31.17
CA GLU A 333 0.92 -8.48 32.36
C GLU A 333 -0.12 -7.46 32.78
N ASN A 334 0.17 -6.17 32.63
CA ASN A 334 -0.81 -5.12 32.95
C ASN A 334 -2.07 -5.26 32.09
N ILE A 335 -1.97 -5.75 30.85
CA ILE A 335 -3.12 -6.03 29.99
C ILE A 335 -4.03 -7.12 30.58
N LEU A 336 -3.43 -8.17 31.17
CA LEU A 336 -4.16 -9.34 31.69
C LEU A 336 -4.60 -9.17 33.14
N PHE A 337 -3.74 -8.61 33.98
CA PHE A 337 -3.84 -8.67 35.44
C PHE A 337 -3.99 -7.30 36.09
N ASP A 338 -3.99 -6.20 35.32
CA ASP A 338 -4.08 -4.84 35.84
C ASP A 338 -3.01 -4.57 36.93
N GLY A 339 -1.83 -5.14 36.67
CA GLY A 339 -0.69 -5.22 37.56
C GLY A 339 0.30 -6.26 37.03
N SER A 340 1.45 -6.36 37.67
CA SER A 340 2.51 -7.27 37.21
C SER A 340 3.25 -7.94 38.37
N LEU A 341 3.76 -9.15 38.13
CA LEU A 341 4.64 -9.86 39.05
C LEU A 341 5.96 -9.10 39.24
N CYS A 342 6.39 -8.33 38.22
CA CYS A 342 7.64 -7.58 38.29
C CYS A 342 7.63 -6.54 39.42
N ASP A 343 6.46 -6.04 39.78
CA ASP A 343 6.27 -5.10 40.89
C ASP A 343 5.48 -5.70 42.06
N ASN A 344 5.15 -7.01 42.02
CA ASN A 344 4.23 -7.67 42.95
C ASN A 344 2.86 -6.98 43.08
N THR A 345 2.31 -6.46 41.96
CA THR A 345 1.06 -5.70 41.92
C THR A 345 -0.10 -6.40 41.22
N ARG A 346 0.08 -7.65 40.74
CA ARG A 346 -0.98 -8.43 40.09
C ARG A 346 -2.24 -8.44 40.95
N LYS A 347 -3.39 -8.14 40.34
CA LYS A 347 -4.68 -8.08 41.03
C LYS A 347 -5.28 -9.46 41.18
N THR A 348 -5.42 -9.93 42.41
CA THR A 348 -6.13 -11.17 42.76
C THR A 348 -6.97 -10.90 44.02
N PRO A 349 -8.24 -11.36 44.10
CA PRO A 349 -9.00 -12.15 43.10
C PRO A 349 -9.42 -11.32 41.86
N MET A 350 -10.00 -11.96 40.84
CA MET A 350 -10.33 -11.32 39.56
C MET A 350 -11.25 -10.09 39.71
N THR A 351 -12.06 -10.03 40.76
CA THR A 351 -12.91 -8.88 41.11
C THR A 351 -12.14 -7.58 41.39
N SER A 352 -10.85 -7.66 41.65
CA SER A 352 -9.97 -6.49 41.86
C SER A 352 -9.30 -5.97 40.57
N ASN A 353 -9.44 -6.68 39.45
CA ASN A 353 -8.93 -6.28 38.15
C ASN A 353 -9.86 -5.22 37.51
N LEU A 354 -9.31 -4.09 37.04
CA LEU A 354 -10.13 -2.98 36.52
C LEU A 354 -10.90 -3.32 35.23
N ILE A 355 -10.34 -4.12 34.32
CA ILE A 355 -11.06 -4.54 33.10
C ILE A 355 -12.28 -5.34 33.52
N TRP A 356 -12.07 -6.36 34.35
CA TRP A 356 -13.12 -7.19 34.89
C TRP A 356 -14.21 -6.37 35.61
N LYS A 357 -13.79 -5.49 36.52
CA LYS A 357 -14.69 -4.67 37.33
C LYS A 357 -15.62 -3.81 36.47
N LYS A 358 -15.12 -3.23 35.38
CA LYS A 358 -15.95 -2.46 34.43
C LYS A 358 -17.12 -3.28 33.88
N TYR A 359 -16.91 -4.55 33.55
CA TYR A 359 -17.98 -5.42 33.03
C TYR A 359 -18.94 -5.90 34.12
N LEU A 360 -18.44 -6.25 35.31
CA LEU A 360 -19.31 -6.66 36.41
C LEU A 360 -20.23 -5.52 36.89
N ASP A 361 -19.64 -4.34 37.06
CA ASP A 361 -20.35 -3.16 37.56
C ASP A 361 -21.23 -2.52 36.48
N SER A 362 -21.25 -3.06 35.25
CA SER A 362 -21.91 -2.46 34.08
C SER A 362 -21.46 -1.01 33.82
N ALA A 363 -20.21 -0.72 34.14
CA ALA A 363 -19.59 0.60 34.06
C ALA A 363 -18.78 0.81 32.76
N VAL A 364 -18.93 -0.09 31.78
CA VAL A 364 -18.35 0.10 30.43
C VAL A 364 -19.10 1.24 29.74
N THR A 365 -18.43 2.36 29.51
CA THR A 365 -18.99 3.52 28.79
C THR A 365 -18.56 3.53 27.33
N TRP A 366 -19.34 4.20 26.47
CA TRP A 366 -18.92 4.50 25.10
C TRP A 366 -17.83 5.59 25.10
N GLY A 367 -16.74 5.38 24.36
CA GLY A 367 -15.61 6.31 24.26
C GLY A 367 -14.43 5.70 23.48
N ASN A 368 -13.40 6.50 23.22
CA ASN A 368 -12.26 6.13 22.35
C ASN A 368 -11.49 4.88 22.84
N ASP A 369 -11.44 4.63 24.16
CA ASP A 369 -10.76 3.46 24.74
C ASP A 369 -11.61 2.18 24.80
N ARG A 370 -12.87 2.22 24.35
CA ARG A 370 -13.80 1.09 24.49
C ARG A 370 -13.33 -0.12 23.69
N ALA A 371 -13.04 0.04 22.40
CA ALA A 371 -12.61 -1.07 21.53
C ALA A 371 -11.35 -1.74 22.09
N LYS A 372 -10.40 -0.94 22.61
CA LYS A 372 -9.20 -1.40 23.32
C LYS A 372 -9.56 -2.23 24.57
N THR A 373 -10.45 -1.72 25.42
CA THR A 373 -10.92 -2.41 26.64
C THR A 373 -11.61 -3.73 26.31
N GLY A 374 -12.46 -3.77 25.27
CA GLY A 374 -13.12 -4.98 24.79
C GLY A 374 -12.13 -6.01 24.23
N LYS A 375 -11.17 -5.59 23.39
CA LYS A 375 -10.09 -6.46 22.91
C LYS A 375 -9.29 -7.08 24.05
N ASN A 376 -8.98 -6.31 25.10
CA ASN A 376 -8.26 -6.84 26.26
C ASN A 376 -9.10 -7.78 27.12
N ALA A 377 -10.41 -7.56 27.25
CA ALA A 377 -11.31 -8.51 27.90
C ALA A 377 -11.38 -9.85 27.13
N MET A 378 -11.49 -9.79 25.80
CA MET A 378 -11.44 -10.97 24.93
C MET A 378 -10.10 -11.70 25.03
N PHE A 379 -8.99 -10.97 25.05
CA PHE A 379 -7.65 -11.54 25.22
C PHE A 379 -7.50 -12.24 26.58
N LEU A 380 -8.01 -11.65 27.67
CA LEU A 380 -8.03 -12.25 28.99
C LEU A 380 -8.85 -13.55 29.03
N VAL A 381 -10.04 -13.56 28.41
CA VAL A 381 -10.85 -14.77 28.26
C VAL A 381 -10.10 -15.85 27.48
N ARG A 382 -9.46 -15.48 26.36
CA ARG A 382 -8.68 -16.43 25.54
C ARG A 382 -7.51 -17.01 26.33
N PHE A 383 -6.76 -16.17 27.05
CA PHE A 383 -5.68 -16.58 27.94
C PHE A 383 -6.17 -17.58 29.00
N LEU A 384 -7.25 -17.27 29.71
CA LEU A 384 -7.77 -18.15 30.78
C LEU A 384 -8.30 -19.48 30.23
N LYS A 385 -9.03 -19.46 29.12
CA LYS A 385 -9.46 -20.69 28.43
C LYS A 385 -8.26 -21.58 28.10
N SER A 386 -7.20 -21.01 27.54
CA SER A 386 -5.96 -21.77 27.26
C SER A 386 -5.30 -22.27 28.54
N CYS A 387 -5.10 -21.41 29.55
CA CYS A 387 -4.43 -21.78 30.79
C CYS A 387 -5.13 -22.95 31.50
N LEU A 388 -6.45 -22.83 31.70
CA LEU A 388 -7.28 -23.80 32.41
C LEU A 388 -7.44 -25.09 31.60
N SER A 389 -7.66 -24.99 30.28
CA SER A 389 -7.76 -26.17 29.41
C SER A 389 -6.47 -26.98 29.34
N LEU A 390 -5.31 -26.34 29.52
CA LEU A 390 -4.01 -27.00 29.55
C LEU A 390 -3.66 -27.54 30.96
N GLY A 391 -4.56 -27.41 31.94
CA GLY A 391 -4.38 -27.95 33.29
C GLY A 391 -3.21 -27.31 34.04
N ARG A 392 -2.86 -26.06 33.70
CA ARG A 392 -1.71 -25.39 34.29
C ARG A 392 -1.97 -25.01 35.76
N SER A 393 -0.99 -25.25 36.61
CA SER A 393 -1.07 -24.93 38.05
C SER A 393 -0.83 -23.45 38.37
N ASP A 394 -0.28 -22.69 37.42
CA ASP A 394 0.05 -21.27 37.57
C ASP A 394 -1.00 -20.32 36.96
N CYS A 395 -2.21 -20.83 36.68
CA CYS A 395 -3.33 -19.98 36.28
C CYS A 395 -3.73 -19.04 37.41
N VAL A 396 -3.74 -17.73 37.11
CA VAL A 396 -3.96 -16.66 38.10
C VAL A 396 -5.42 -16.60 38.58
N TYR A 397 -6.37 -16.98 37.72
CA TYR A 397 -7.80 -16.99 38.00
C TYR A 397 -8.40 -18.37 37.76
N THR A 398 -9.54 -18.62 38.38
CA THR A 398 -10.22 -19.92 38.42
C THR A 398 -11.25 -20.09 37.29
N GLN A 399 -11.67 -21.34 37.05
CA GLN A 399 -12.77 -21.64 36.11
C GLN A 399 -14.08 -20.94 36.52
N ALA A 400 -14.40 -20.90 37.81
CA ALA A 400 -15.62 -20.25 38.30
C ALA A 400 -15.61 -18.73 38.03
N GLU A 401 -14.44 -18.09 38.16
CA GLU A 401 -14.29 -16.68 37.77
C GLU A 401 -14.46 -16.54 36.25
N LEU A 402 -13.82 -17.37 35.43
CA LEU A 402 -14.01 -17.31 33.97
C LEU A 402 -15.48 -17.46 33.55
N ASP A 403 -16.18 -18.44 34.11
CA ASP A 403 -17.59 -18.73 33.81
C ASP A 403 -18.52 -17.58 34.22
N ALA A 404 -18.20 -16.87 35.30
CA ALA A 404 -18.91 -15.66 35.71
C ALA A 404 -18.63 -14.47 34.78
N PHE A 405 -17.45 -14.42 34.14
CA PHE A 405 -17.07 -13.29 33.28
C PHE A 405 -17.81 -13.26 31.96
N ILE A 406 -17.81 -14.42 31.30
CA ILE A 406 -18.11 -14.51 29.88
C ILE A 406 -19.51 -13.97 29.58
N PRO A 407 -20.56 -14.33 30.35
CA PRO A 407 -21.89 -13.77 30.14
C PRO A 407 -21.94 -12.25 30.30
N LYS A 408 -21.13 -11.66 31.19
CA LYS A 408 -21.08 -10.21 31.43
C LYS A 408 -20.41 -9.46 30.29
N VAL A 409 -19.30 -10.00 29.76
CA VAL A 409 -18.66 -9.43 28.56
C VAL A 409 -19.60 -9.50 27.37
N ILE A 410 -20.24 -10.65 27.15
CA ILE A 410 -21.19 -10.83 26.04
C ILE A 410 -22.37 -9.87 26.16
N ASP A 411 -23.04 -9.83 27.31
CA ASP A 411 -24.20 -8.96 27.55
C ASP A 411 -23.85 -7.48 27.38
N GLN A 412 -22.74 -7.04 27.97
CA GLN A 412 -22.34 -5.64 27.86
C GLN A 412 -21.95 -5.31 26.43
N GLU A 413 -21.01 -6.01 25.79
CA GLU A 413 -20.61 -5.64 24.42
C GLU A 413 -21.77 -5.70 23.44
N PHE A 414 -22.64 -6.71 23.52
CA PHE A 414 -23.78 -6.84 22.63
C PHE A 414 -24.81 -5.70 22.80
N LYS A 415 -25.03 -5.19 24.01
CA LYS A 415 -25.87 -3.98 24.24
C LYS A 415 -25.40 -2.76 23.44
N TYR A 416 -24.13 -2.72 23.06
CA TYR A 416 -23.56 -1.63 22.30
C TYR A 416 -23.27 -1.99 20.84
N PHE A 417 -23.66 -3.19 20.39
CA PHE A 417 -23.52 -3.60 18.99
C PHE A 417 -24.16 -2.56 18.04
N SER A 418 -25.36 -2.07 18.38
CA SER A 418 -26.06 -1.03 17.63
C SER A 418 -25.37 0.34 17.66
N ASN A 419 -24.57 0.64 18.69
CA ASN A 419 -23.93 1.95 18.85
C ASN A 419 -22.77 2.17 17.88
N TRP A 420 -22.25 1.10 17.27
CA TRP A 420 -21.33 1.20 16.15
C TRP A 420 -22.00 1.73 14.87
N GLY A 421 -23.33 1.80 14.81
CA GLY A 421 -24.08 2.34 13.68
C GLY A 421 -23.81 1.62 12.36
N ASN A 422 -23.60 2.38 11.30
CA ASN A 422 -23.03 1.85 10.08
C ASN A 422 -21.53 1.62 10.30
N TRP A 423 -21.03 0.47 9.86
CA TRP A 423 -19.58 0.20 9.89
C TRP A 423 -18.88 0.86 8.70
N TYR A 424 -19.41 1.99 8.23
CA TYR A 424 -18.95 2.76 7.09
C TYR A 424 -19.71 4.09 7.07
N ASP A 425 -19.08 5.11 6.50
CA ASP A 425 -19.66 6.40 6.15
C ASP A 425 -19.94 6.50 4.63
N ASP A 426 -19.16 5.82 3.79
CA ASP A 426 -19.36 5.79 2.33
C ASP A 426 -20.60 4.93 1.95
N ALA A 427 -21.69 5.62 1.60
CA ALA A 427 -22.94 4.96 1.20
C ALA A 427 -22.87 4.22 -0.15
N THR A 428 -21.92 4.58 -1.03
CA THR A 428 -21.77 4.01 -2.38
C THR A 428 -21.21 2.61 -2.31
N TYR A 429 -20.07 2.47 -1.61
CA TYR A 429 -19.32 1.22 -1.54
C TYR A 429 -19.55 0.46 -0.24
N LYS A 430 -20.11 1.13 0.78
CA LYS A 430 -20.39 0.57 2.12
C LYS A 430 -19.16 -0.03 2.79
N ILE A 431 -17.99 0.48 2.41
CA ILE A 431 -16.64 0.15 2.90
C ILE A 431 -15.78 1.40 2.81
N ASP A 432 -15.15 1.77 3.91
CA ASP A 432 -14.14 2.82 4.02
C ASP A 432 -13.19 2.57 5.20
N LEU A 433 -12.39 3.58 5.59
CA LEU A 433 -11.48 3.49 6.73
C LEU A 433 -12.19 3.15 8.05
N GLY A 434 -13.44 3.58 8.22
CA GLY A 434 -14.26 3.31 9.40
C GLY A 434 -14.69 1.85 9.51
N SER A 435 -14.62 1.08 8.41
CA SER A 435 -15.01 -0.33 8.38
C SER A 435 -14.04 -1.29 9.05
N ALA A 436 -12.75 -0.94 9.13
CA ALA A 436 -11.72 -1.86 9.61
C ALA A 436 -11.91 -2.25 11.09
N ALA A 437 -12.00 -1.25 11.97
CA ALA A 437 -12.09 -1.43 13.42
C ALA A 437 -13.31 -2.23 13.90
N PRO A 438 -14.57 -1.92 13.49
CA PRO A 438 -15.72 -2.73 13.87
C PRO A 438 -15.62 -4.16 13.34
N THR A 439 -15.16 -4.34 12.11
CA THR A 439 -15.04 -5.68 11.49
C THR A 439 -14.02 -6.53 12.23
N GLU A 440 -12.87 -5.97 12.58
CA GLU A 440 -11.86 -6.63 13.43
C GLU A 440 -12.45 -7.04 14.78
N PHE A 441 -13.02 -6.06 15.49
CA PHE A 441 -13.54 -6.25 16.85
C PHE A 441 -14.62 -7.34 16.91
N TRP A 442 -15.62 -7.26 16.05
CA TRP A 442 -16.76 -8.18 16.06
C TRP A 442 -16.39 -9.57 15.54
N SER A 443 -15.40 -9.68 14.64
CA SER A 443 -14.87 -10.98 14.22
C SER A 443 -14.12 -11.68 15.35
N LEU A 444 -13.29 -10.93 16.11
CA LEU A 444 -12.63 -11.45 17.32
C LEU A 444 -13.62 -11.85 18.41
N PHE A 445 -14.66 -11.03 18.61
CA PHE A 445 -15.73 -11.30 19.56
C PHE A 445 -16.49 -12.57 19.20
N TYR A 446 -16.91 -12.67 17.94
CA TYR A 446 -17.60 -13.83 17.41
C TYR A 446 -16.76 -15.10 17.58
N ASP A 447 -15.46 -15.05 17.22
CA ASP A 447 -14.55 -16.19 17.34
C ASP A 447 -14.29 -16.61 18.79
N THR A 448 -14.10 -15.64 19.70
CA THR A 448 -13.77 -15.89 21.11
C THR A 448 -14.95 -16.48 21.89
N PHE A 449 -16.17 -16.03 21.57
CA PHE A 449 -17.39 -16.33 22.32
C PHE A 449 -18.37 -17.24 21.60
N TYR A 450 -18.03 -17.78 20.42
CA TYR A 450 -18.93 -18.56 19.57
C TYR A 450 -19.81 -19.53 20.38
N ASP A 451 -19.20 -20.43 21.15
CA ASP A 451 -19.91 -21.47 21.93
C ASP A 451 -20.68 -20.95 23.16
N HIS A 452 -20.48 -19.69 23.54
CA HIS A 452 -21.09 -19.10 24.74
C HIS A 452 -22.25 -18.15 24.39
N MET A 453 -22.35 -17.74 23.13
CA MET A 453 -23.47 -16.93 22.65
C MET A 453 -24.68 -17.83 22.35
N ASN A 454 -25.87 -17.34 22.69
CA ASN A 454 -27.10 -17.93 22.17
C ASN A 454 -27.21 -17.71 20.64
N VAL A 455 -28.04 -18.52 19.99
CA VAL A 455 -28.20 -18.50 18.53
C VAL A 455 -28.62 -17.13 18.00
N SER A 456 -29.49 -16.40 18.69
CA SER A 456 -29.98 -15.09 18.23
C SER A 456 -28.88 -14.02 18.20
N VAL A 457 -28.07 -13.93 19.26
CA VAL A 457 -26.91 -13.03 19.32
C VAL A 457 -25.92 -13.40 18.23
N ARG A 458 -25.62 -14.68 18.10
CA ARG A 458 -24.70 -15.22 17.09
C ARG A 458 -25.14 -14.83 15.68
N THR A 459 -26.37 -15.16 15.29
CA THR A 459 -26.92 -14.85 13.96
C THR A 459 -26.94 -13.35 13.66
N THR A 460 -27.18 -12.51 14.67
CA THR A 460 -27.16 -11.04 14.49
C THR A 460 -25.77 -10.55 14.10
N ILE A 461 -24.73 -11.03 14.80
CA ILE A 461 -23.34 -10.66 14.53
C ILE A 461 -22.88 -11.26 13.19
N GLU A 462 -23.19 -12.53 12.93
CA GLU A 462 -22.87 -13.23 11.68
C GLU A 462 -23.43 -12.51 10.47
N SER A 463 -24.71 -12.13 10.49
CA SER A 463 -25.35 -11.44 9.38
C SER A 463 -24.66 -10.12 9.04
N LYS A 464 -24.17 -9.39 10.05
CA LYS A 464 -23.45 -8.13 9.84
C LYS A 464 -22.05 -8.35 9.30
N ILE A 465 -21.31 -9.34 9.82
CA ILE A 465 -19.97 -9.70 9.32
C ILE A 465 -20.07 -10.16 7.86
N ASP A 466 -20.95 -11.12 7.56
CA ASP A 466 -21.13 -11.67 6.21
C ASP A 466 -21.55 -10.55 5.21
N ALA A 467 -22.42 -9.61 5.63
CA ALA A 467 -22.77 -8.46 4.80
C ALA A 467 -21.57 -7.54 4.49
N GLN A 468 -20.69 -7.31 5.46
CA GLN A 468 -19.49 -6.51 5.24
C GLN A 468 -18.48 -7.24 4.35
N MET A 469 -18.30 -8.55 4.54
CA MET A 469 -17.46 -9.37 3.67
C MET A 469 -17.97 -9.33 2.22
N ALA A 470 -19.29 -9.41 2.02
CA ALA A 470 -19.90 -9.26 0.70
C ALA A 470 -19.65 -7.87 0.10
N ASN A 471 -19.75 -6.80 0.90
CA ASN A 471 -19.42 -5.44 0.44
C ASN A 471 -17.96 -5.34 0.02
N TYR A 472 -17.01 -5.86 0.82
CA TYR A 472 -15.58 -5.88 0.49
C TYR A 472 -15.33 -6.54 -0.87
N ARG A 473 -15.92 -7.74 -1.09
CA ARG A 473 -15.79 -8.45 -2.36
C ARG A 473 -16.44 -7.69 -3.52
N ASN A 474 -17.54 -6.98 -3.28
CA ASN A 474 -18.15 -6.12 -4.29
C ASN A 474 -17.24 -4.94 -4.67
N VAL A 475 -16.63 -4.27 -3.68
CA VAL A 475 -15.64 -3.20 -3.90
C VAL A 475 -14.43 -3.73 -4.66
N PHE A 476 -13.96 -4.93 -4.31
CA PHE A 476 -12.91 -5.62 -5.05
C PHE A 476 -13.32 -5.86 -6.52
N ALA A 477 -14.49 -6.45 -6.75
CA ALA A 477 -14.99 -6.75 -8.09
C ALA A 477 -15.19 -5.50 -8.97
N GLN A 478 -15.63 -4.39 -8.37
CA GLN A 478 -15.85 -3.12 -9.07
C GLN A 478 -14.56 -2.32 -9.33
N ARG A 479 -13.41 -2.80 -8.84
CA ARG A 479 -12.14 -2.05 -8.89
C ARG A 479 -12.23 -0.66 -8.26
N ALA A 480 -13.04 -0.53 -7.22
CA ALA A 480 -13.29 0.75 -6.58
C ALA A 480 -12.04 1.26 -5.85
N TRP A 481 -11.83 2.58 -5.92
CA TRP A 481 -10.61 3.25 -5.44
C TRP A 481 -10.29 2.95 -3.97
N THR A 482 -11.32 2.78 -3.12
CA THR A 482 -11.20 2.52 -1.67
C THR A 482 -10.34 1.30 -1.32
N LEU A 483 -10.28 0.29 -2.20
CA LEU A 483 -9.38 -0.86 -2.04
C LEU A 483 -8.27 -0.88 -3.09
N TRP A 484 -8.54 -0.43 -4.32
CA TRP A 484 -7.63 -0.61 -5.46
C TRP A 484 -6.53 0.45 -5.59
N ASN A 485 -6.51 1.47 -4.73
CA ASN A 485 -5.45 2.48 -4.72
C ASN A 485 -4.08 1.93 -4.28
N GLY A 486 -4.06 0.80 -3.54
CA GLY A 486 -2.86 0.18 -2.99
C GLY A 486 -2.24 0.90 -1.79
N ASN A 487 -2.70 2.12 -1.51
CA ASN A 487 -2.16 3.09 -0.54
C ASN A 487 -2.48 2.69 0.90
N ASN A 488 -2.27 3.58 1.87
CA ASN A 488 -2.55 3.33 3.29
C ASN A 488 -3.97 2.77 3.58
N TRP A 489 -4.96 3.04 2.74
CA TRP A 489 -6.31 2.47 2.87
C TRP A 489 -6.33 0.95 2.68
N THR A 490 -5.58 0.42 1.71
CA THR A 490 -5.64 -1.00 1.36
C THR A 490 -5.22 -1.90 2.52
N PRO A 491 -4.04 -1.74 3.16
CA PRO A 491 -3.68 -2.53 4.35
C PRO A 491 -4.58 -2.25 5.54
N TRP A 492 -4.99 -0.99 5.73
CA TRP A 492 -5.85 -0.61 6.86
C TRP A 492 -7.18 -1.36 6.83
N ILE A 493 -7.91 -1.29 5.72
CA ILE A 493 -9.20 -1.97 5.56
C ILE A 493 -8.98 -3.48 5.63
N SER A 494 -8.01 -4.01 4.88
CA SER A 494 -7.70 -5.45 4.86
C SER A 494 -7.41 -6.03 6.25
N SER A 495 -6.82 -5.25 7.16
CA SER A 495 -6.52 -5.72 8.52
C SER A 495 -7.74 -6.05 9.36
N GLY A 496 -8.91 -5.45 9.10
CA GLY A 496 -10.15 -5.87 9.74
C GLY A 496 -10.75 -7.12 9.08
N PHE A 497 -10.73 -7.15 7.74
CA PHE A 497 -11.37 -8.21 6.96
C PHE A 497 -10.62 -9.55 7.01
N VAL A 498 -9.32 -9.57 7.29
CA VAL A 498 -8.59 -10.84 7.52
C VAL A 498 -9.21 -11.63 8.67
N PHE A 499 -9.60 -10.97 9.78
CA PHE A 499 -10.25 -11.63 10.91
C PHE A 499 -11.66 -12.10 10.58
N ALA A 500 -12.41 -11.35 9.78
CA ALA A 500 -13.72 -11.77 9.30
C ALA A 500 -13.62 -13.06 8.46
N SER A 501 -12.65 -13.14 7.54
CA SER A 501 -12.41 -14.35 6.75
C SER A 501 -12.07 -15.57 7.62
N LEU A 502 -11.12 -15.39 8.54
CA LEU A 502 -10.61 -16.50 9.35
C LEU A 502 -11.66 -17.00 10.35
N SER A 503 -12.43 -16.10 10.97
CA SER A 503 -13.48 -16.48 11.91
C SER A 503 -14.65 -17.20 11.24
N ARG A 504 -14.98 -16.88 9.99
CA ARG A 504 -16.12 -17.44 9.24
C ARG A 504 -15.77 -18.58 8.28
N TRP A 505 -14.54 -19.10 8.36
CA TRP A 505 -13.95 -20.02 7.38
C TRP A 505 -14.80 -21.25 7.06
N TYR A 506 -15.51 -21.80 8.06
CA TYR A 506 -16.33 -23.00 7.91
C TYR A 506 -17.85 -22.74 7.87
N GLU A 507 -18.33 -21.65 8.46
CA GLU A 507 -19.75 -21.32 8.44
C GLU A 507 -20.20 -20.72 7.11
N ASN A 508 -19.30 -20.03 6.41
CA ASN A 508 -19.54 -19.50 5.07
C ASN A 508 -18.29 -19.62 4.21
N THR A 509 -17.95 -20.86 3.85
CA THR A 509 -16.68 -21.20 3.20
C THR A 509 -16.47 -20.47 1.87
N SER A 510 -17.49 -20.40 1.02
CA SER A 510 -17.38 -19.71 -0.28
C SER A 510 -17.08 -18.22 -0.12
N LEU A 511 -17.78 -17.54 0.81
CA LEU A 511 -17.56 -16.13 1.06
C LEU A 511 -16.20 -15.88 1.71
N SER A 512 -15.84 -16.66 2.73
CA SER A 512 -14.62 -16.49 3.51
C SER A 512 -13.36 -16.72 2.69
N GLN A 513 -13.29 -17.85 1.97
CA GLN A 513 -12.14 -18.17 1.14
C GLN A 513 -12.06 -17.26 -0.08
N GLY A 514 -13.19 -16.94 -0.69
CA GLY A 514 -13.24 -15.97 -1.78
C GLY A 514 -12.73 -14.59 -1.35
N MET A 515 -13.14 -14.12 -0.18
CA MET A 515 -12.66 -12.85 0.37
C MET A 515 -11.18 -12.90 0.74
N MET A 516 -10.66 -14.02 1.28
CA MET A 516 -9.22 -14.17 1.54
C MET A 516 -8.41 -14.01 0.25
N THR A 517 -8.85 -14.64 -0.84
CA THR A 517 -8.21 -14.49 -2.16
C THR A 517 -8.25 -13.04 -2.65
N ASP A 518 -9.41 -12.38 -2.57
CA ASP A 518 -9.58 -10.97 -2.96
C ASP A 518 -8.69 -10.03 -2.10
N LEU A 519 -8.58 -10.31 -0.81
CA LEU A 519 -7.73 -9.58 0.14
C LEU A 519 -6.25 -9.73 -0.20
N LEU A 520 -5.75 -10.96 -0.34
CA LEU A 520 -4.35 -11.22 -0.66
C LEU A 520 -3.98 -10.63 -2.04
N SER A 521 -4.92 -10.64 -2.97
CA SER A 521 -4.79 -10.02 -4.28
C SER A 521 -4.61 -8.50 -4.19
N VAL A 522 -5.52 -7.81 -3.51
CA VAL A 522 -5.47 -6.35 -3.46
C VAL A 522 -4.30 -5.84 -2.63
N MET A 523 -3.93 -6.56 -1.57
CA MET A 523 -2.74 -6.25 -0.77
C MET A 523 -1.47 -6.19 -1.62
N TYR A 524 -1.36 -6.98 -2.70
CA TYR A 524 -0.18 -6.94 -3.58
C TYR A 524 0.08 -5.54 -4.17
N ARG A 525 -0.93 -4.69 -4.30
CA ARG A 525 -0.77 -3.32 -4.79
C ARG A 525 0.08 -2.45 -3.86
N SER A 526 0.11 -2.76 -2.57
CA SER A 526 0.94 -2.03 -1.60
C SER A 526 2.45 -2.31 -1.76
N ARG A 527 2.84 -3.28 -2.60
CA ARG A 527 4.24 -3.67 -2.85
C ARG A 527 5.15 -2.51 -3.23
N TYR A 528 4.63 -1.58 -4.01
CA TYR A 528 5.41 -0.51 -4.65
C TYR A 528 5.45 0.78 -3.83
N LEU A 529 4.86 0.79 -2.63
CA LEU A 529 4.78 1.98 -1.78
C LEU A 529 5.92 2.08 -0.77
N ILE A 530 6.65 0.98 -0.56
CA ILE A 530 7.91 0.99 0.17
C ILE A 530 9.02 1.00 -0.86
N THR A 531 9.81 2.06 -0.88
CA THR A 531 10.91 2.25 -1.83
C THR A 531 12.15 1.45 -1.41
N ASN A 532 13.13 1.32 -2.32
CA ASN A 532 14.36 0.56 -2.08
C ASN A 532 15.19 1.07 -0.88
N ASP A 533 15.05 2.33 -0.49
CA ASP A 533 15.68 2.94 0.68
C ASP A 533 14.81 2.89 1.94
N GLY A 534 13.74 2.09 1.92
CA GLY A 534 12.86 1.82 3.05
C GLY A 534 11.79 2.88 3.33
N THR A 535 11.71 3.96 2.54
CA THR A 535 10.70 4.99 2.78
C THR A 535 9.31 4.55 2.33
N PHE A 536 8.29 4.95 3.09
CA PHE A 536 6.90 4.85 2.64
C PHE A 536 6.52 6.14 1.89
N ILE A 537 6.10 6.01 0.63
CA ILE A 537 5.99 7.18 -0.27
C ILE A 537 5.00 8.25 0.21
N GLU A 538 3.95 7.87 0.93
CA GLU A 538 2.93 8.81 1.44
C GLU A 538 3.42 9.63 2.64
N GLY A 539 4.53 9.25 3.27
CA GLY A 539 5.08 9.95 4.44
C GLY A 539 4.90 9.18 5.75
N LEU A 540 5.52 9.72 6.81
CA LEU A 540 5.65 9.00 8.08
C LEU A 540 4.40 9.11 8.96
N ALA A 541 3.95 10.33 9.28
CA ALA A 541 2.89 10.51 10.28
C ALA A 541 1.58 9.94 9.74
N ASN A 542 0.96 9.07 10.54
CA ASN A 542 -0.27 8.32 10.24
C ASN A 542 -0.15 7.31 9.09
N TYR A 543 0.34 7.68 7.90
CA TYR A 543 0.25 6.82 6.72
C TYR A 543 1.16 5.60 6.76
N ALA A 544 2.45 5.79 7.06
CA ALA A 544 3.36 4.66 7.18
C ALA A 544 2.90 3.70 8.29
N SER A 545 2.49 4.21 9.45
CA SER A 545 1.95 3.37 10.53
C SER A 545 0.66 2.65 10.12
N MET A 546 -0.28 3.35 9.48
CA MET A 546 -1.54 2.76 9.00
C MET A 546 -1.31 1.66 7.97
N ALA A 547 -0.34 1.84 7.07
CA ALA A 547 -0.04 0.85 6.04
C ALA A 547 0.79 -0.32 6.60
N MET A 548 1.90 0.00 7.26
CA MET A 548 2.93 -0.97 7.63
C MET A 548 2.57 -1.78 8.87
N ASP A 549 2.05 -1.16 9.93
CA ASP A 549 1.59 -1.93 11.10
C ASP A 549 0.44 -2.85 10.71
N LYS A 550 -0.50 -2.37 9.88
CA LYS A 550 -1.67 -3.16 9.45
C LYS A 550 -1.31 -4.24 8.44
N THR A 551 -0.27 -4.04 7.64
CA THR A 551 0.35 -5.14 6.88
C THR A 551 0.84 -6.25 7.81
N MET A 552 1.49 -5.89 8.93
CA MET A 552 1.95 -6.88 9.92
C MET A 552 0.82 -7.56 10.69
N VAL A 553 -0.32 -6.88 10.89
CA VAL A 553 -1.55 -7.50 11.40
C VAL A 553 -2.04 -8.60 10.45
N VAL A 554 -2.18 -8.29 9.16
CA VAL A 554 -2.62 -9.27 8.16
C VAL A 554 -1.61 -10.43 8.07
N GLU A 555 -0.32 -10.12 7.95
CA GLU A 555 0.78 -11.09 7.88
C GLU A 555 0.71 -12.11 9.02
N SER A 556 0.66 -11.62 10.26
CA SER A 556 0.65 -12.52 11.41
C SER A 556 -0.62 -13.36 11.48
N ALA A 557 -1.79 -12.80 11.15
CA ALA A 557 -3.05 -13.52 11.18
C ALA A 557 -3.05 -14.68 10.17
N ILE A 558 -2.59 -14.42 8.93
CA ILE A 558 -2.53 -15.47 7.89
C ILE A 558 -1.40 -16.46 8.15
N TYR A 559 -0.23 -16.03 8.62
CA TYR A 559 0.88 -16.95 8.89
C TYR A 559 0.51 -17.92 10.01
N GLN A 560 -0.07 -17.41 11.10
CA GLN A 560 -0.39 -18.24 12.25
C GLN A 560 -1.54 -19.22 11.96
N THR A 561 -2.49 -18.84 11.10
CA THR A 561 -3.71 -19.64 10.85
C THR A 561 -3.65 -20.48 9.58
N LEU A 562 -3.03 -19.96 8.52
CA LEU A 562 -2.95 -20.58 7.19
C LEU A 562 -1.52 -21.02 6.82
N GLY A 563 -0.51 -20.60 7.58
CA GLY A 563 0.89 -21.00 7.38
C GLY A 563 1.49 -20.47 6.07
N ILE A 564 1.03 -19.31 5.61
CA ILE A 564 1.57 -18.60 4.45
C ILE A 564 2.02 -17.20 4.83
N HIS A 565 2.96 -16.64 4.08
CA HIS A 565 3.41 -15.25 4.21
C HIS A 565 2.78 -14.37 3.13
N LEU A 566 2.50 -13.12 3.46
CA LEU A 566 2.12 -12.10 2.52
C LEU A 566 3.26 -11.90 1.52
N GLN A 567 2.88 -11.85 0.25
CA GLN A 567 3.80 -11.49 -0.84
C GLN A 567 3.70 -10.01 -1.21
N SER A 568 2.80 -9.27 -0.54
CA SER A 568 2.57 -7.88 -0.84
C SER A 568 3.81 -7.02 -0.59
N PRO A 569 4.45 -7.00 0.59
CA PRO A 569 5.57 -6.11 0.79
C PRO A 569 6.80 -6.66 0.08
N ASN A 570 7.64 -5.77 -0.46
CA ASN A 570 9.02 -6.16 -0.67
C ASN A 570 9.72 -6.19 0.70
N TRP A 571 9.83 -7.39 1.28
CA TRP A 571 10.37 -7.56 2.62
C TRP A 571 11.80 -7.04 2.80
N ALA A 572 12.63 -7.10 1.74
CA ALA A 572 13.96 -6.52 1.78
C ALA A 572 13.93 -4.98 1.89
N PHE A 573 12.92 -4.33 1.30
CA PHE A 573 12.73 -2.88 1.42
C PHE A 573 12.08 -2.52 2.77
N PHE A 574 11.13 -3.33 3.22
CA PHE A 574 10.52 -3.19 4.55
C PHE A 574 11.57 -3.28 5.67
N GLU A 575 12.59 -4.14 5.53
CA GLU A 575 13.71 -4.25 6.48
C GLU A 575 14.52 -2.96 6.61
N GLU A 576 14.54 -2.11 5.58
CA GLU A 576 15.28 -0.85 5.58
C GLU A 576 14.49 0.30 6.22
N SER A 577 13.16 0.15 6.36
CA SER A 577 12.27 1.22 6.82
C SER A 577 12.58 1.78 8.21
N TYR A 578 13.10 0.96 9.15
CA TYR A 578 13.40 1.46 10.49
C TYR A 578 14.42 2.60 10.47
N LYS A 579 15.36 2.60 9.52
CA LYS A 579 16.40 3.63 9.39
C LYS A 579 15.74 4.98 9.11
N TRP A 580 14.84 4.99 8.13
CA TRP A 580 14.05 6.16 7.77
C TRP A 580 13.16 6.63 8.91
N ILE A 581 12.36 5.73 9.47
CA ILE A 581 11.43 6.07 10.55
C ILE A 581 12.16 6.66 11.76
N ASN A 582 13.25 6.03 12.21
CA ASN A 582 14.02 6.52 13.35
C ASN A 582 14.67 7.90 13.09
N ASP A 583 14.98 8.22 11.83
CA ASP A 583 15.53 9.53 11.45
C ASP A 583 14.43 10.58 11.28
N PHE A 584 13.20 10.16 10.97
CA PHE A 584 12.06 11.03 10.70
C PHE A 584 11.12 11.23 11.90
N VAL A 585 11.38 10.55 13.02
CA VAL A 585 11.05 11.07 14.34
C VAL A 585 12.19 11.98 14.77
N PHE A 586 11.91 13.27 14.74
CA PHE A 586 12.91 14.33 14.76
C PHE A 586 13.48 14.56 16.17
N VAL A 587 14.44 15.48 16.30
CA VAL A 587 15.16 15.72 17.57
C VAL A 587 14.30 16.35 18.68
N ASP A 588 13.08 16.78 18.36
CA ASP A 588 12.03 17.17 19.31
C ASP A 588 11.12 16.01 19.72
N GLY A 589 11.44 14.79 19.28
CA GLY A 589 10.70 13.57 19.55
C GLY A 589 9.36 13.48 18.83
N HIS A 590 9.11 14.30 17.80
CA HIS A 590 7.89 14.26 17.01
C HIS A 590 8.20 13.96 15.54
N THR A 591 7.22 13.45 14.81
CA THR A 591 7.36 13.22 13.37
C THR A 591 7.69 14.51 12.61
N ILE A 592 8.40 14.35 11.49
CA ILE A 592 8.53 15.39 10.47
C ILE A 592 7.17 15.60 9.79
N ASP A 593 6.87 16.86 9.49
CA ASP A 593 5.57 17.38 9.07
C ASP A 593 5.50 17.79 7.58
N PHE A 594 6.35 17.21 6.73
CA PHE A 594 6.25 17.39 5.27
C PHE A 594 5.04 16.67 4.68
N GLY A 595 4.37 17.32 3.73
CA GLY A 595 3.20 16.79 3.04
C GLY A 595 1.96 16.78 3.94
N ASP A 596 1.04 15.87 3.63
CA ASP A 596 -0.18 15.61 4.40
C ASP A 596 0.12 14.95 5.78
N SER A 597 1.19 15.34 6.46
CA SER A 597 1.73 14.74 7.68
C SER A 597 1.63 15.72 8.84
N HIS A 598 1.11 15.29 9.98
CA HIS A 598 1.12 16.11 11.19
C HIS A 598 2.45 16.01 11.94
N ILE A 599 2.85 17.08 12.62
CA ILE A 599 3.73 16.92 13.80
C ILE A 599 2.95 16.02 14.77
N ALA A 600 3.49 14.89 15.19
CA ALA A 600 2.79 13.96 16.05
C ALA A 600 3.77 13.14 16.90
N PRO A 601 3.39 12.77 18.13
CA PRO A 601 4.01 11.66 18.83
C PRO A 601 4.05 10.40 17.95
N TYR A 602 5.21 9.75 17.85
CA TYR A 602 5.31 8.49 17.10
C TYR A 602 5.09 7.30 18.03
N SER A 603 4.00 6.57 17.82
CA SER A 603 3.56 5.47 18.70
C SER A 603 3.51 4.12 17.98
N SER A 604 4.06 4.04 16.78
CA SER A 604 4.04 2.85 15.94
C SER A 604 5.25 1.96 16.25
N ILE A 605 5.01 0.66 16.18
CA ILE A 605 5.97 -0.42 16.38
C ILE A 605 6.62 -0.89 15.08
N THR A 606 6.29 -0.25 13.95
CA THR A 606 6.88 -0.53 12.62
C THR A 606 8.41 -0.62 12.65
N PRO A 607 9.18 0.23 13.36
CA PRO A 607 10.63 0.09 13.40
C PRO A 607 11.10 -1.26 13.96
N LEU A 608 10.42 -1.81 14.97
CA LEU A 608 10.76 -3.13 15.51
C LEU A 608 10.37 -4.24 14.53
N PHE A 609 9.21 -4.14 13.86
CA PHE A 609 8.88 -5.07 12.79
C PHE A 609 9.95 -5.06 11.70
N SER A 610 10.34 -3.88 11.24
CA SER A 610 11.34 -3.69 10.20
C SER A 610 12.72 -4.23 10.60
N MET A 611 13.19 -4.00 11.83
CA MET A 611 14.46 -4.56 12.31
C MET A 611 14.44 -6.08 12.43
N TYR A 612 13.29 -6.68 12.77
CA TYR A 612 13.18 -8.11 13.09
C TYR A 612 12.36 -8.91 12.06
N VAL A 613 12.07 -8.34 10.88
CA VAL A 613 11.19 -8.98 9.89
C VAL A 613 11.72 -10.34 9.45
N ARG A 614 13.04 -10.51 9.35
CA ARG A 614 13.67 -11.82 9.05
C ARG A 614 13.36 -12.89 10.09
N ASP A 615 13.35 -12.53 11.37
CA ASP A 615 12.96 -13.46 12.45
C ASP A 615 11.47 -13.81 12.36
N MET A 616 10.64 -12.88 11.90
CA MET A 616 9.19 -13.07 11.82
C MET A 616 8.78 -13.97 10.65
N ILE A 617 9.34 -13.73 9.46
CA ILE A 617 8.88 -14.40 8.24
C ILE A 617 9.89 -15.42 7.68
N GLY A 618 11.07 -15.55 8.30
CA GLY A 618 12.06 -16.58 7.95
C GLY A 618 12.73 -16.40 6.57
N TYR A 619 12.59 -15.24 5.92
CA TYR A 619 13.27 -14.99 4.65
C TYR A 619 14.76 -14.64 4.85
N GLY A 620 15.59 -14.94 3.85
CA GLY A 620 17.01 -14.56 3.86
C GLY A 620 17.96 -15.44 4.70
N GLY A 621 17.46 -16.52 5.32
CA GLY A 621 18.29 -17.60 5.85
C GLY A 621 19.04 -17.34 7.17
N GLY A 622 18.63 -16.34 7.97
CA GLY A 622 19.21 -16.10 9.30
C GLY A 622 18.57 -14.93 10.05
N SER A 623 18.86 -14.83 11.36
CA SER A 623 18.42 -13.71 12.19
C SER A 623 19.11 -12.40 11.79
N PRO A 624 18.42 -11.25 11.87
CA PRO A 624 19.00 -9.97 11.49
C PRO A 624 20.06 -9.54 12.51
N VAL A 625 21.14 -8.93 12.02
CA VAL A 625 22.11 -8.23 12.87
C VAL A 625 21.58 -6.81 13.07
N VAL A 626 20.90 -6.59 14.19
CA VAL A 626 20.30 -5.30 14.51
C VAL A 626 21.28 -4.46 15.35
N ASP A 627 21.52 -3.21 14.94
CA ASP A 627 22.33 -2.25 15.69
C ASP A 627 21.65 -1.90 17.04
N PRO A 628 22.28 -2.18 18.19
CA PRO A 628 21.77 -1.81 19.51
C PRO A 628 21.38 -0.33 19.65
N CYS A 629 22.10 0.56 18.95
CA CYS A 629 21.79 1.99 18.97
C CYS A 629 20.54 2.34 18.20
N GLN A 630 20.18 1.58 17.15
CA GLN A 630 18.92 1.78 16.43
C GLN A 630 17.72 1.33 17.26
N VAL A 631 17.86 0.22 18.00
CA VAL A 631 16.85 -0.22 18.96
C VAL A 631 16.69 0.80 20.09
N ASN A 632 17.80 1.30 20.64
CA ASN A 632 17.77 2.31 21.68
C ASN A 632 17.11 3.62 21.19
N LYS A 633 17.46 4.07 19.97
CA LYS A 633 16.86 5.24 19.32
C LYS A 633 15.37 5.06 19.08
N PHE A 634 14.91 3.88 18.68
CA PHE A 634 13.48 3.56 18.60
C PHE A 634 12.79 3.82 19.95
N TRP A 635 13.32 3.30 21.06
CA TRP A 635 12.71 3.49 22.37
C TRP A 635 12.76 4.94 22.88
N ALA A 636 13.76 5.72 22.49
CA ALA A 636 13.79 7.16 22.74
C ALA A 636 12.72 7.91 21.91
N ASN A 637 12.46 7.46 20.68
CA ASN A 637 11.47 8.05 19.78
C ASN A 637 10.03 7.60 20.08
N HIS A 638 9.85 6.42 20.66
CA HIS A 638 8.54 5.78 20.85
C HIS A 638 7.74 6.39 22.00
N TYR A 639 6.49 6.75 21.72
CA TYR A 639 5.61 7.39 22.70
C TYR A 639 4.80 6.36 23.50
N LEU A 640 5.02 6.36 24.82
CA LEU A 640 4.27 5.53 25.78
C LEU A 640 4.26 4.04 25.38
N GLN A 641 3.10 3.42 25.44
CA GLN A 641 2.85 2.00 25.12
C GLN A 641 2.12 1.84 23.78
N GLY A 642 2.24 2.83 22.87
CA GLY A 642 1.67 2.73 21.52
C GLY A 642 1.98 1.40 20.84
N GLY A 643 0.99 0.78 20.21
CA GLY A 643 1.14 -0.55 19.60
C GLY A 643 1.32 -1.73 20.58
N LEU A 644 1.41 -1.47 21.89
CA LEU A 644 1.56 -2.49 22.95
C LEU A 644 0.39 -2.51 23.93
N GLU A 645 -0.69 -1.77 23.64
CA GLU A 645 -1.83 -1.62 24.56
C GLU A 645 -2.86 -2.75 24.47
N THR A 646 -2.81 -3.56 23.40
CA THR A 646 -3.75 -4.66 23.18
C THR A 646 -3.07 -6.02 23.05
N GLY A 647 -3.51 -7.00 23.82
CA GLY A 647 -2.86 -8.32 23.87
C GLY A 647 -2.84 -9.09 22.54
N PHE A 648 -3.88 -8.93 21.72
CA PHE A 648 -3.94 -9.52 20.37
C PHE A 648 -2.97 -8.88 19.37
N GLU A 649 -2.37 -7.73 19.68
CA GLU A 649 -1.37 -7.06 18.85
C GLU A 649 0.05 -7.16 19.46
N MET A 650 0.23 -7.96 20.52
CA MET A 650 1.54 -8.27 21.08
C MET A 650 2.21 -9.46 20.38
N TYR A 651 3.11 -9.18 19.44
CA TYR A 651 3.85 -10.17 18.65
C TYR A 651 5.10 -10.69 19.37
N SER A 652 5.37 -11.99 19.25
CA SER A 652 6.46 -12.68 19.96
C SER A 652 7.84 -12.02 19.84
N ILE A 653 8.13 -11.32 18.73
CA ILE A 653 9.37 -10.55 18.58
C ILE A 653 9.56 -9.45 19.62
N PHE A 654 8.49 -9.00 20.29
CA PHE A 654 8.57 -8.01 21.36
C PHE A 654 8.99 -8.61 22.69
N ALA A 655 8.85 -9.93 22.87
CA ALA A 655 9.20 -10.65 24.09
C ALA A 655 10.72 -10.80 24.26
N LYS A 656 11.43 -9.67 24.42
CA LYS A 656 12.88 -9.58 24.55
C LYS A 656 13.26 -8.73 25.76
N ASN A 657 14.46 -8.97 26.31
CA ASN A 657 15.07 -8.09 27.29
C ASN A 657 15.74 -6.92 26.56
N TRP A 658 15.03 -5.81 26.43
CA TRP A 658 15.49 -4.65 25.67
C TRP A 658 16.64 -3.91 26.35
N THR A 659 16.73 -3.91 27.68
CA THR A 659 17.88 -3.31 28.36
C THR A 659 19.17 -4.07 28.04
N ALA A 660 19.14 -5.40 28.05
CA ALA A 660 20.30 -6.22 27.68
C ALA A 660 20.69 -6.04 26.20
N LEU A 661 19.70 -5.90 25.30
CA LEU A 661 19.98 -5.65 23.88
C LEU A 661 20.58 -4.27 23.63
N THR A 662 20.14 -3.25 24.35
CA THR A 662 20.54 -1.87 24.11
C THR A 662 21.73 -1.40 24.95
N SER A 663 22.19 -2.19 25.93
CA SER A 663 23.31 -1.84 26.81
C SER A 663 24.63 -1.64 26.08
N ALA A 664 24.78 -2.20 24.87
CA ALA A 664 25.94 -1.99 24.01
C ALA A 664 25.96 -0.60 23.34
N CYS A 665 24.83 0.14 23.34
CA CYS A 665 24.81 1.50 22.82
C CYS A 665 25.31 2.50 23.86
N THR A 666 26.45 3.13 23.59
CA THR A 666 27.09 4.11 24.51
C THR A 666 26.83 5.56 24.12
N SER A 667 26.54 5.84 22.85
CA SER A 667 26.18 7.18 22.35
C SER A 667 25.48 7.10 20.99
N TYR A 668 24.58 8.04 20.69
CA TYR A 668 24.12 8.24 19.32
C TYR A 668 25.16 9.05 18.54
N GLN A 669 25.40 8.65 17.29
CA GLN A 669 26.30 9.37 16.40
C GLN A 669 25.56 10.52 15.72
N ASP A 670 26.32 11.48 15.21
CA ASP A 670 25.80 12.44 14.23
C ASP A 670 25.23 11.71 13.02
N ILE A 671 24.20 12.30 12.42
CA ILE A 671 23.49 11.71 11.28
C ILE A 671 23.69 12.61 10.06
N SER A 672 23.97 11.98 8.94
CA SER A 672 24.04 12.59 7.60
C SER A 672 23.48 11.57 6.63
N ARG A 673 22.21 11.73 6.25
CA ARG A 673 21.50 10.72 5.47
C ARG A 673 20.58 11.34 4.44
N VAL A 674 20.43 10.63 3.32
CA VAL A 674 19.41 10.91 2.30
C VAL A 674 18.69 9.63 1.95
N TYR A 675 17.43 9.81 1.56
CA TYR A 675 16.54 8.81 1.01
C TYR A 675 16.19 9.27 -0.41
N PRO A 676 17.02 8.94 -1.42
CA PRO A 676 16.87 9.48 -2.78
C PRO A 676 15.62 8.99 -3.51
N TYR A 677 15.08 7.82 -3.14
CA TYR A 677 13.83 7.31 -3.72
C TYR A 677 12.62 7.93 -3.02
N GLY A 678 12.65 7.99 -1.69
CA GLY A 678 11.64 8.70 -0.89
C GLY A 678 11.65 10.22 -1.08
N GLY A 679 12.77 10.77 -1.55
CA GLY A 679 12.98 12.18 -1.80
C GLY A 679 13.10 13.00 -0.53
N SER A 680 14.03 12.66 0.36
CA SER A 680 14.25 13.44 1.57
C SER A 680 15.68 13.33 2.12
N GLY A 681 16.09 14.28 2.94
CA GLY A 681 17.42 14.34 3.56
C GLY A 681 17.33 14.79 5.02
N PHE A 682 18.28 14.33 5.83
CA PHE A 682 18.31 14.62 7.25
C PHE A 682 19.74 14.72 7.78
N PHE A 683 19.98 15.76 8.58
CA PHE A 683 21.17 15.88 9.41
C PHE A 683 20.77 16.02 10.87
N ALA A 684 21.49 15.34 11.76
CA ALA A 684 21.45 15.60 13.20
C ALA A 684 22.87 15.77 13.73
N ARG A 685 23.11 16.83 14.49
CA ARG A 685 24.42 17.16 15.06
C ARG A 685 24.32 17.25 16.57
N LYS A 686 25.20 16.53 17.26
CA LYS A 686 25.33 16.60 18.71
C LYS A 686 25.89 17.97 19.11
N THR A 687 25.37 18.50 20.20
CA THR A 687 25.77 19.80 20.76
C THR A 687 26.66 19.59 22.00
N LEU A 688 27.59 20.52 22.27
CA LEU A 688 28.55 20.35 23.36
C LEU A 688 27.94 20.45 24.77
N ASN A 689 26.84 21.19 24.93
CA ASN A 689 26.19 21.45 26.22
C ASN A 689 25.05 20.46 26.54
N SER A 690 25.25 19.19 26.18
CA SER A 690 24.27 18.13 26.36
C SER A 690 24.05 17.78 27.84
N PRO A 691 22.82 17.77 28.37
CA PRO A 691 22.56 17.32 29.74
C PRO A 691 22.95 15.85 29.95
N SER A 692 23.43 15.51 31.14
CA SER A 692 23.80 14.13 31.51
C SER A 692 22.55 13.29 31.80
N VAL A 693 21.86 12.89 30.72
CA VAL A 693 20.71 11.97 30.76
C VAL A 693 21.09 10.61 30.20
N ALA A 694 20.44 9.57 30.72
CA ALA A 694 20.64 8.19 30.27
C ALA A 694 20.31 8.07 28.77
N ILE A 695 21.10 7.27 28.04
CA ILE A 695 20.95 7.17 26.58
C ILE A 695 19.59 6.63 26.14
N ASN A 696 18.97 5.79 26.97
CA ASN A 696 17.63 5.24 26.75
C ASN A 696 16.49 6.22 27.09
N SER A 697 16.80 7.43 27.58
CA SER A 697 15.84 8.48 27.86
C SER A 697 15.55 9.26 26.60
N ARG A 698 14.27 9.53 26.32
CA ARG A 698 13.87 10.45 25.25
C ARG A 698 14.49 11.84 25.37
N ASN A 699 14.81 12.28 26.58
CA ASN A 699 15.49 13.55 26.83
C ASN A 699 16.84 13.62 26.09
N LYS A 700 17.42 12.47 25.73
CA LYS A 700 18.66 12.39 24.96
C LYS A 700 18.55 12.98 23.56
N LEU A 701 17.35 13.08 22.99
CA LEU A 701 17.15 13.74 21.69
C LEU A 701 17.46 15.25 21.76
N ALA A 702 17.33 15.87 22.95
CA ALA A 702 17.66 17.27 23.17
C ALA A 702 19.17 17.57 23.15
N ASP A 703 20.03 16.56 23.07
CA ASP A 703 21.46 16.73 22.83
C ASP A 703 21.76 17.19 21.39
N TYR A 704 20.75 17.14 20.51
CA TYR A 704 20.91 17.35 19.08
C TYR A 704 20.18 18.60 18.59
N THR A 705 20.74 19.16 17.53
CA THR A 705 20.05 19.99 16.54
C THR A 705 19.91 19.16 15.27
N GLY A 706 18.78 19.31 14.59
CA GLY A 706 18.43 18.50 13.43
C GLY A 706 17.75 19.35 12.37
N ILE A 707 18.15 19.16 11.12
CA ILE A 707 17.51 19.78 9.95
C ILE A 707 17.11 18.68 8.96
N ALA A 708 15.89 18.75 8.46
CA ALA A 708 15.38 17.89 7.41
C ALA A 708 15.09 18.72 6.15
N ILE A 709 15.28 18.11 4.99
CA ILE A 709 14.99 18.70 3.68
C ILE A 709 14.13 17.74 2.86
N GLN A 710 13.16 18.31 2.14
CA GLN A 710 12.22 17.59 1.30
C GLN A 710 12.58 17.73 -0.18
N ALA A 711 12.47 16.63 -0.91
CA ALA A 711 12.66 16.52 -2.35
C ALA A 711 11.74 15.45 -2.97
N LYS A 712 10.61 15.17 -2.30
CA LYS A 712 9.67 14.12 -2.67
C LYS A 712 8.98 14.48 -3.98
N SER A 713 8.57 13.46 -4.73
CA SER A 713 7.74 13.70 -5.91
C SER A 713 6.32 14.06 -5.49
N SER A 714 5.79 15.16 -6.02
CA SER A 714 4.39 15.54 -5.85
C SER A 714 3.40 14.56 -6.50
N MET A 715 3.90 13.62 -7.34
CA MET A 715 3.11 12.51 -7.88
C MET A 715 2.72 11.48 -6.82
N TYR A 716 3.42 11.42 -5.70
CA TYR A 716 3.08 10.49 -4.64
C TYR A 716 1.77 10.92 -3.95
N PRO A 717 0.92 9.96 -3.54
CA PRO A 717 -0.24 10.29 -2.71
C PRO A 717 0.22 11.00 -1.44
N HIS A 718 -0.58 11.93 -0.93
CA HIS A 718 -0.29 12.67 0.31
C HIS A 718 1.03 13.49 0.31
N ALA A 719 1.72 13.63 -0.83
CA ALA A 719 2.85 14.54 -1.01
C ALA A 719 2.38 15.93 -1.47
N GLU A 720 3.06 17.00 -1.09
CA GLU A 720 2.71 18.37 -1.48
C GLU A 720 3.67 18.94 -2.53
N LEU A 721 3.51 20.21 -2.92
CA LEU A 721 4.51 20.94 -3.72
C LEU A 721 5.56 21.60 -2.81
N ASP A 722 6.21 20.76 -2.01
CA ASP A 722 7.07 21.13 -0.89
C ASP A 722 8.58 20.95 -1.21
N PHE A 723 8.95 20.88 -2.49
CA PHE A 723 10.34 20.63 -2.88
C PHE A 723 11.27 21.73 -2.36
N GLY A 724 12.40 21.31 -1.80
CA GLY A 724 13.37 22.20 -1.17
C GLY A 724 12.97 22.61 0.24
N GLY A 725 11.73 22.33 0.68
CA GLY A 725 11.24 22.64 2.03
C GLY A 725 12.19 22.15 3.12
N VAL A 726 12.43 22.99 4.13
CA VAL A 726 13.25 22.65 5.29
C VAL A 726 12.46 22.68 6.58
N ILE A 727 12.74 21.73 7.46
CA ILE A 727 12.22 21.67 8.83
C ILE A 727 13.43 21.64 9.77
N TRP A 728 13.36 22.37 10.88
CA TRP A 728 14.49 22.54 11.79
C TRP A 728 14.03 22.48 13.25
N ALA A 729 14.71 21.70 14.05
CA ALA A 729 14.51 21.60 15.49
C ALA A 729 15.85 21.56 16.20
N ALA A 730 15.87 22.06 17.43
CA ALA A 730 17.06 22.03 18.25
C ALA A 730 16.69 21.86 19.71
N PHE A 731 17.55 21.15 20.44
CA PHE A 731 17.44 21.01 21.89
C PHE A 731 16.08 20.47 22.35
N GLY A 732 15.41 19.63 21.55
CA GLY A 732 14.11 19.10 21.89
C GLY A 732 12.91 20.00 21.55
N SER A 733 13.11 21.10 20.82
CA SER A 733 12.05 22.05 20.43
C SER A 733 12.00 22.26 18.91
N ARG A 734 10.79 22.32 18.35
CA ARG A 734 10.57 22.63 16.93
C ARG A 734 10.74 24.11 16.67
N ILE A 735 11.56 24.48 15.67
CA ILE A 735 11.84 25.88 15.33
C ILE A 735 11.15 26.24 14.01
N LEU A 736 11.43 25.49 12.94
CA LEU A 736 10.74 25.63 11.65
C LEU A 736 9.76 24.48 11.47
N VAL A 737 8.56 24.81 10.99
CA VAL A 737 7.46 23.87 10.71
C VAL A 737 6.97 24.04 9.29
N ASP A 738 6.38 22.99 8.76
CA ASP A 738 5.57 23.09 7.54
C ASP A 738 4.12 23.49 7.90
N LEU A 739 3.33 23.95 6.93
CA LEU A 739 1.90 24.17 7.17
C LEU A 739 1.14 22.84 7.37
N SER A 740 1.74 21.71 6.98
CA SER A 740 1.28 20.36 7.36
C SER A 740 -0.13 20.07 6.83
N TYR A 741 -0.77 19.00 7.32
CA TYR A 741 -2.10 18.53 6.91
C TYR A 741 -3.18 19.61 7.09
N GLY A 742 -3.44 20.37 6.02
CA GLY A 742 -4.51 21.36 5.96
C GLY A 742 -5.72 20.79 5.21
N THR A 743 -5.97 21.24 3.99
CA THR A 743 -7.14 20.84 3.21
C THR A 743 -6.75 19.73 2.22
N ILE A 744 -7.58 18.70 2.10
CA ILE A 744 -7.34 17.64 1.11
C ILE A 744 -7.75 18.18 -0.27
N SER A 745 -6.79 18.57 -1.11
CA SER A 745 -7.09 18.95 -2.49
C SER A 745 -7.57 17.72 -3.29
N LYS A 746 -8.76 17.83 -3.89
CA LYS A 746 -9.39 16.73 -4.64
C LYS A 746 -8.98 16.65 -6.11
N GLU A 747 -8.41 17.72 -6.68
CA GLU A 747 -8.15 17.82 -8.13
C GLU A 747 -6.75 18.36 -8.48
N ASN A 748 -6.25 19.39 -7.79
CA ASN A 748 -4.92 19.97 -8.04
C ASN A 748 -4.30 20.53 -6.76
N LYS A 749 -3.14 19.98 -6.38
CA LYS A 749 -2.45 20.33 -5.13
C LYS A 749 -2.01 21.79 -5.09
N ALA A 750 -1.78 22.43 -6.24
CA ALA A 750 -1.37 23.83 -6.27
C ALA A 750 -2.48 24.81 -5.85
N ASP A 751 -3.74 24.39 -5.77
CA ASP A 751 -4.89 25.27 -5.56
C ASP A 751 -5.18 25.58 -4.08
N GLN A 752 -4.24 25.26 -3.19
CA GLN A 752 -4.32 25.54 -1.76
C GLN A 752 -2.94 25.97 -1.23
N LEU A 753 -2.95 26.74 -0.13
CA LEU A 753 -1.73 27.37 0.37
C LEU A 753 -0.77 26.34 0.96
N ASP A 754 -1.30 25.45 1.81
CA ASP A 754 -0.62 24.34 2.48
C ASP A 754 -0.07 23.31 1.48
N ASN A 755 -0.86 22.93 0.49
CA ASN A 755 -0.40 21.98 -0.54
C ASN A 755 0.56 22.59 -1.59
N GLY A 756 0.70 23.91 -1.61
CA GLY A 756 1.50 24.66 -2.56
C GLY A 756 2.89 25.03 -2.03
N PRO A 757 3.81 25.48 -2.90
CA PRO A 757 5.16 25.89 -2.49
C PRO A 757 5.16 27.06 -1.50
N ALA A 758 4.09 27.86 -1.48
CA ALA A 758 3.97 28.95 -0.53
C ALA A 758 3.60 28.49 0.89
N GLY A 759 3.19 27.24 1.10
CA GLY A 759 2.93 26.65 2.41
C GLY A 759 4.14 25.98 3.06
N THR A 760 5.31 26.04 2.44
CA THR A 760 6.51 25.38 2.95
C THR A 760 7.69 26.34 3.10
N ASN A 761 8.76 25.88 3.77
CA ASN A 761 9.99 26.62 3.97
C ASN A 761 10.91 26.52 2.74
N THR A 762 10.48 27.11 1.62
CA THR A 762 11.19 27.02 0.32
C THR A 762 11.21 28.36 -0.43
N VAL A 763 11.80 28.34 -1.63
CA VAL A 763 11.77 29.47 -2.57
C VAL A 763 10.37 29.60 -3.19
N VAL A 764 9.79 30.79 -3.11
CA VAL A 764 8.53 31.15 -3.75
C VAL A 764 8.80 32.27 -4.76
N ILE A 765 8.27 32.12 -5.97
CA ILE A 765 8.28 33.15 -7.00
C ILE A 765 7.04 34.02 -6.79
N GLU A 766 7.25 35.29 -6.46
CA GLU A 766 6.16 36.20 -6.12
C GLU A 766 5.28 36.53 -7.34
N GLU A 767 5.81 36.45 -8.55
CA GLU A 767 5.02 36.59 -9.78
C GLU A 767 4.14 35.36 -10.09
N ALA A 768 4.31 34.25 -9.37
CA ALA A 768 3.58 33.01 -9.61
C ALA A 768 2.27 32.87 -8.80
N TRP A 769 1.91 33.88 -8.00
CA TRP A 769 0.62 33.92 -7.32
C TRP A 769 -0.53 34.03 -8.34
N ASN A 770 -1.59 33.23 -8.13
CA ASN A 770 -2.80 33.35 -8.92
C ASN A 770 -3.45 34.73 -8.67
N SER A 771 -3.68 35.49 -9.73
CA SER A 771 -4.26 36.83 -9.62
C SER A 771 -5.71 36.85 -9.12
N THR A 772 -6.44 35.74 -9.28
CA THR A 772 -7.83 35.57 -8.83
C THR A 772 -7.90 35.13 -7.37
N PHE A 773 -6.91 34.36 -6.92
CA PHE A 773 -6.83 33.84 -5.54
C PHE A 773 -5.46 34.17 -4.89
N PRO A 774 -5.12 35.47 -4.79
CA PRO A 774 -3.83 35.89 -4.28
C PRO A 774 -3.67 35.48 -2.81
N GLY A 775 -2.47 35.03 -2.44
CA GLY A 775 -2.16 34.58 -1.08
C GLY A 775 -2.69 33.18 -0.72
N ILE A 776 -3.44 32.54 -1.62
CA ILE A 776 -3.94 31.16 -1.45
C ILE A 776 -3.27 30.20 -2.43
N ILE A 777 -3.14 30.60 -3.70
CA ILE A 777 -2.68 29.70 -4.78
C ILE A 777 -1.38 30.24 -5.39
N ASN A 778 -0.31 29.44 -5.37
CA ASN A 778 0.98 29.80 -5.96
C ASN A 778 1.53 28.69 -6.87
N TYR A 779 1.86 29.05 -8.11
CA TYR A 779 2.32 28.11 -9.15
C TYR A 779 3.85 28.16 -9.39
N SER A 780 4.66 28.45 -8.35
CA SER A 780 6.13 28.47 -8.49
C SER A 780 6.70 27.11 -8.87
N GLN A 781 6.10 26.05 -8.33
CA GLN A 781 6.47 24.67 -8.59
C GLN A 781 5.38 23.98 -9.43
N PHE A 782 5.79 23.19 -10.41
CA PHE A 782 4.92 22.45 -11.31
C PHE A 782 4.59 21.05 -10.75
N TYR A 783 3.31 20.71 -10.79
CA TYR A 783 2.80 19.39 -10.39
C TYR A 783 3.25 18.28 -11.34
N ASN A 784 3.38 17.06 -10.81
CA ASN A 784 3.86 15.87 -11.53
C ASN A 784 5.28 15.95 -12.12
N ILE A 785 6.10 16.87 -11.63
CA ILE A 785 7.53 16.94 -11.96
C ILE A 785 8.34 16.49 -10.75
N LYS A 786 9.32 15.60 -10.97
CA LYS A 786 10.17 15.06 -9.91
C LYS A 786 11.51 15.82 -9.85
N GLY A 787 11.94 16.15 -8.64
CA GLY A 787 13.27 16.67 -8.36
C GLY A 787 14.23 15.55 -7.96
N THR A 788 15.48 15.92 -7.65
CA THR A 788 16.47 14.97 -7.15
C THR A 788 17.09 15.46 -5.86
N ILE A 789 17.56 14.52 -5.04
CA ILE A 789 18.36 14.77 -3.85
C ILE A 789 19.48 13.74 -3.74
N SER A 790 20.66 14.18 -3.32
CA SER A 790 21.80 13.31 -3.02
C SER A 790 22.58 13.79 -1.80
N LEU A 791 23.26 12.86 -1.12
CA LEU A 791 24.23 13.18 -0.07
C LEU A 791 25.60 13.16 -0.71
N ASN A 792 26.29 14.30 -0.62
CA ASN A 792 27.62 14.47 -1.12
C ASN A 792 28.55 14.88 0.03
N SER A 793 29.84 14.92 -0.25
CA SER A 793 30.81 15.51 0.67
C SER A 793 31.92 16.21 -0.09
N LYS A 794 32.48 17.25 0.52
CA LYS A 794 33.66 17.95 0.02
C LYS A 794 34.71 18.02 1.13
N THR A 795 35.93 17.64 0.79
CA THR A 795 37.08 17.78 1.71
C THR A 795 37.81 19.07 1.39
N SER A 796 38.10 19.86 2.41
CA SER A 796 38.80 21.14 2.29
C SER A 796 39.67 21.35 3.51
N ASP A 797 40.95 21.62 3.27
CA ASP A 797 41.98 21.79 4.31
C ASP A 797 41.97 20.63 5.35
N GLY A 798 41.75 19.40 4.87
CA GLY A 798 41.74 18.18 5.70
C GLY A 798 40.44 17.88 6.44
N VAL A 799 39.41 18.73 6.32
CA VAL A 799 38.08 18.53 6.93
C VAL A 799 37.07 18.14 5.87
N THR A 800 36.30 17.07 6.11
CA THR A 800 35.23 16.61 5.23
C THR A 800 33.88 17.17 5.68
N TYR A 801 33.22 17.88 4.78
CA TYR A 801 31.91 18.48 5.00
C TYR A 801 30.87 17.70 4.19
N PRO A 802 29.99 16.92 4.84
CA PRO A 802 28.86 16.32 4.14
C PRO A 802 27.83 17.41 3.83
N PHE A 803 27.07 17.26 2.75
CA PHE A 803 25.98 18.17 2.40
C PHE A 803 24.92 17.47 1.57
N THR A 804 23.67 17.88 1.69
CA THR A 804 22.65 17.49 0.72
C THR A 804 22.75 18.40 -0.49
N PHE A 805 22.53 17.84 -1.67
CA PHE A 805 22.33 18.59 -2.91
C PHE A 805 20.95 18.21 -3.47
N SER A 806 20.10 19.22 -3.65
CA SER A 806 18.78 19.07 -4.23
C SER A 806 18.69 19.87 -5.53
N ASP A 807 18.27 19.24 -6.64
CA ASP A 807 18.01 19.90 -7.92
C ASP A 807 16.50 19.94 -8.18
N GLY A 808 15.92 21.13 -8.08
CA GLY A 808 14.51 21.40 -8.34
C GLY A 808 14.26 22.08 -9.68
N SER A 809 15.27 22.25 -10.52
CA SER A 809 15.19 23.12 -11.70
C SER A 809 14.09 22.70 -12.68
N ALA A 810 13.81 21.39 -12.82
CA ALA A 810 12.69 20.90 -13.60
C ALA A 810 11.34 21.32 -12.99
N LEU A 811 11.19 21.26 -11.65
CA LEU A 811 9.96 21.65 -10.94
C LEU A 811 9.69 23.14 -11.02
N TYR A 812 10.70 23.99 -11.20
CA TYR A 812 10.52 25.43 -11.44
C TYR A 812 10.44 25.76 -12.94
N GLY A 813 10.39 24.73 -13.80
CA GLY A 813 10.05 24.85 -15.21
C GLY A 813 11.22 25.08 -16.17
N ARG A 814 12.46 24.62 -15.87
CA ARG A 814 13.61 24.70 -16.79
C ARG A 814 13.29 24.27 -18.24
N GLY A 815 12.46 23.24 -18.40
CA GLY A 815 12.07 22.70 -19.71
C GLY A 815 10.74 23.23 -20.25
N LEU A 816 10.11 24.20 -19.58
CA LEU A 816 8.76 24.67 -19.88
C LEU A 816 8.78 26.13 -20.32
N THR A 817 8.03 26.47 -21.36
CA THR A 817 7.90 27.87 -21.82
C THR A 817 7.29 28.79 -20.74
N THR A 818 6.43 28.21 -19.89
CA THR A 818 5.80 28.85 -18.73
C THR A 818 6.70 28.89 -17.48
N GLY A 819 7.91 28.32 -17.55
CA GLY A 819 8.82 28.21 -16.42
C GLY A 819 9.21 29.53 -15.76
N TRP A 820 9.62 29.42 -14.50
CA TRP A 820 10.06 30.54 -13.67
C TRP A 820 11.58 30.58 -13.54
N LEU A 821 12.20 29.43 -13.29
CA LEU A 821 13.64 29.31 -13.12
C LEU A 821 14.25 28.35 -14.14
N ASN A 822 15.38 28.75 -14.72
CA ASN A 822 16.27 27.83 -15.43
C ASN A 822 17.08 26.99 -14.44
N ARG A 823 17.28 27.47 -13.21
CA ARG A 823 18.04 26.76 -12.18
C ARG A 823 17.46 27.03 -10.81
N TYR A 824 17.30 25.95 -10.05
CA TYR A 824 17.14 25.96 -8.61
C TYR A 824 17.91 24.79 -8.00
N TYR A 825 19.06 25.10 -7.40
CA TYR A 825 19.80 24.16 -6.57
C TYR A 825 19.74 24.60 -5.12
N ARG A 826 19.56 23.65 -4.22
CA ARG A 826 19.63 23.85 -2.77
C ARG A 826 20.68 22.93 -2.17
N TYR A 827 21.52 23.50 -1.32
CA TYR A 827 22.49 22.76 -0.52
C TYR A 827 22.19 22.98 0.97
N VAL A 828 22.24 21.93 1.77
CA VAL A 828 22.22 22.03 3.24
C VAL A 828 23.53 21.50 3.78
N ILE A 829 24.27 22.36 4.46
CA ILE A 829 25.65 22.12 4.91
C ILE A 829 25.70 22.28 6.43
N PRO A 830 25.90 21.21 7.22
CA PRO A 830 26.23 21.33 8.63
C PRO A 830 27.61 21.97 8.83
N ILE A 831 27.68 22.97 9.69
CA ILE A 831 28.92 23.65 10.05
C ILE A 831 29.47 23.04 11.35
N PRO A 832 30.75 22.59 11.38
CA PRO A 832 31.38 22.03 12.57
C PRO A 832 31.43 23.08 13.69
N SER A 833 30.43 23.07 14.57
CA SER A 833 30.22 24.09 15.60
C SER A 833 29.58 23.47 16.83
N ASP A 834 29.84 24.09 17.98
CA ASP A 834 29.43 23.59 19.29
C ASP A 834 27.91 23.55 19.49
N ASN A 835 27.19 24.36 18.70
CA ASN A 835 25.74 24.51 18.70
C ASN A 835 25.05 23.83 17.50
N GLY A 836 25.81 23.12 16.66
CA GLY A 836 25.34 22.42 15.45
C GLY A 836 24.59 23.31 14.44
N ALA A 837 25.22 24.41 14.03
CA ALA A 837 24.69 25.31 13.02
C ALA A 837 24.61 24.67 11.62
N TYR A 838 23.68 25.17 10.80
CA TYR A 838 23.52 24.77 9.40
C TYR A 838 23.59 25.98 8.48
N VAL A 839 24.11 25.78 7.27
CA VAL A 839 23.99 26.73 6.17
C VAL A 839 23.10 26.14 5.09
N ILE A 840 22.07 26.89 4.70
CA ILE A 840 21.30 26.64 3.49
C ILE A 840 21.87 27.55 2.41
N LEU A 841 22.18 26.99 1.26
CA LEU A 841 22.70 27.71 0.11
C LEU A 841 21.79 27.43 -1.09
N ASP A 842 21.22 28.49 -1.65
CA ASP A 842 20.41 28.41 -2.85
C ASP A 842 21.12 29.06 -4.03
N THR A 843 21.04 28.43 -5.20
CA THR A 843 21.51 29.02 -6.46
C THR A 843 20.36 29.07 -7.46
N LEU A 844 20.11 30.27 -7.99
CA LEU A 844 18.94 30.61 -8.77
C LEU A 844 19.36 31.23 -10.11
N THR A 845 18.71 30.80 -11.19
CA THR A 845 18.81 31.48 -12.48
C THR A 845 17.41 31.63 -13.05
N LYS A 846 17.03 32.85 -13.45
CA LYS A 846 15.74 33.10 -14.11
C LYS A 846 15.59 32.25 -15.37
N HIS A 847 14.36 31.87 -15.68
CA HIS A 847 14.09 31.18 -16.95
C HIS A 847 14.36 32.11 -18.15
N PRO A 848 14.88 31.62 -19.30
CA PRO A 848 15.18 32.48 -20.46
C PRO A 848 13.96 33.21 -21.03
N SER A 849 12.76 32.66 -20.86
CA SER A 849 11.50 33.32 -21.28
C SER A 849 11.06 34.49 -20.39
N ARG A 850 11.76 34.74 -19.27
CA ARG A 850 11.45 35.81 -18.32
C ARG A 850 12.51 36.91 -18.41
N SER A 851 12.08 38.17 -18.42
CA SER A 851 12.98 39.32 -18.31
C SER A 851 13.64 39.40 -16.93
N SER A 852 12.85 39.12 -15.89
CA SER A 852 13.27 39.05 -14.49
C SER A 852 12.33 38.15 -13.68
N VAL A 853 12.73 37.78 -12.46
CA VAL A 853 11.88 37.08 -11.47
C VAL A 853 12.17 37.60 -10.06
N SER A 854 11.24 37.47 -9.13
CA SER A 854 11.35 37.93 -7.74
C SER A 854 11.21 36.74 -6.79
N PRO A 855 12.32 36.01 -6.52
CA PRO A 855 12.29 34.89 -5.60
C PRO A 855 12.32 35.40 -4.15
N SER A 856 11.52 34.77 -3.29
CA SER A 856 11.50 34.99 -1.85
C SER A 856 11.71 33.66 -1.13
N GLU A 857 12.56 33.62 -0.11
CA GLU A 857 12.70 32.42 0.74
C GLU A 857 11.70 32.50 1.90
N TYR A 858 10.85 31.50 2.06
CA TYR A 858 9.83 31.48 3.11
C TYR A 858 10.32 30.71 4.33
N PHE A 859 10.02 31.22 5.52
CA PHE A 859 10.30 30.57 6.80
C PHE A 859 9.06 30.63 7.70
N TYR A 860 8.62 29.48 8.17
CA TYR A 860 7.43 29.28 8.97
C TYR A 860 7.77 28.72 10.36
N SER A 861 7.08 29.23 11.37
CA SER A 861 7.05 28.64 12.71
C SER A 861 5.60 28.54 13.19
N SER A 862 5.25 27.63 14.09
CA SER A 862 3.85 27.53 14.51
C SER A 862 3.40 28.80 15.25
N ASN A 863 2.13 29.15 15.09
CA ASN A 863 1.53 30.29 15.77
C ASN A 863 0.82 29.82 17.05
N SER A 864 1.09 30.48 18.19
CA SER A 864 0.13 30.55 19.29
C SER A 864 0.44 31.69 20.24
N ASN A 865 -0.62 32.39 20.64
CA ASN A 865 -0.61 33.46 21.64
C ASN A 865 -0.96 32.94 23.06
N VAL A 866 -1.09 31.62 23.25
CA VAL A 866 -1.54 31.05 24.53
C VAL A 866 -0.34 30.83 25.45
N SER A 867 -0.38 31.42 26.64
CA SER A 867 0.64 31.21 27.67
C SER A 867 0.74 29.71 27.99
N PRO A 868 1.94 29.10 28.00
CA PRO A 868 2.08 27.67 28.24
C PRO A 868 1.47 27.30 29.60
N LEU A 869 0.60 26.29 29.59
CA LEU A 869 0.10 25.66 30.81
C LEU A 869 1.28 25.16 31.68
N PRO A 870 1.09 24.91 33.00
CA PRO A 870 2.18 24.50 33.91
C PRO A 870 2.94 23.23 33.50
N SER A 871 2.46 22.47 32.50
CA SER A 871 3.21 21.40 31.84
C SER A 871 3.21 21.59 30.33
N CYS A 872 4.37 21.37 29.72
CA CYS A 872 4.67 21.59 28.32
C CYS A 872 3.84 20.74 27.32
N GLY A 873 3.30 19.57 27.71
CA GLY A 873 2.30 18.81 26.96
C GLY A 873 2.57 18.68 25.44
N LEU A 874 1.53 18.88 24.61
CA LEU A 874 1.66 18.97 23.14
C LEU A 874 2.05 20.37 22.66
N TRP A 875 2.33 21.31 23.58
CA TRP A 875 2.61 22.73 23.29
C TRP A 875 4.03 22.99 22.75
N ILE A 876 4.81 21.94 22.49
CA ILE A 876 6.20 21.99 21.98
C ILE A 876 6.37 22.62 20.60
N ARG A 877 5.26 22.87 19.90
CA ARG A 877 5.26 23.44 18.55
C ARG A 877 5.16 24.96 18.58
N HIS A 878 4.59 25.52 19.64
CA HIS A 878 4.28 26.93 19.68
C HIS A 878 5.54 27.74 19.86
N SER A 879 5.66 28.80 19.06
CA SER A 879 6.76 29.73 19.11
C SER A 879 6.27 31.14 18.95
N VAL A 880 7.15 32.09 19.28
CA VAL A 880 7.02 33.48 18.87
C VAL A 880 8.06 33.73 17.79
N MET A 881 7.64 34.37 16.69
CA MET A 881 8.54 34.82 15.64
C MET A 881 8.61 36.35 15.63
N SER A 882 9.80 36.91 15.44
CA SER A 882 10.03 38.35 15.33
C SER A 882 11.28 38.65 14.50
N LEU A 883 11.45 39.91 14.08
CA LEU A 883 12.74 40.39 13.56
C LEU A 883 13.53 41.13 14.64
N ILE A 884 14.82 40.82 14.76
CA ILE A 884 15.74 41.52 15.67
C ILE A 884 17.00 41.80 14.88
N SER A 885 17.38 43.08 14.77
CA SER A 885 18.54 43.52 13.99
C SER A 885 18.52 43.06 12.53
N GLY A 886 17.32 42.90 11.94
CA GLY A 886 17.15 42.45 10.56
C GLY A 886 17.23 40.94 10.36
N GLU A 887 17.36 40.14 11.43
CA GLU A 887 17.38 38.67 11.40
C GLU A 887 16.07 38.08 11.92
N VAL A 888 15.74 36.86 11.48
CA VAL A 888 14.60 36.12 12.04
C VAL A 888 14.99 35.55 13.40
N ASN A 889 14.17 35.86 14.41
CA ASN A 889 14.21 35.25 15.72
C ASN A 889 12.99 34.37 15.89
N ILE A 890 13.19 33.13 16.31
CA ILE A 890 12.11 32.19 16.64
C ILE A 890 12.36 31.65 18.04
N ALA A 891 11.41 31.87 18.94
CA ALA A 891 11.50 31.46 20.34
C ALA A 891 10.38 30.46 20.64
N PRO A 892 10.63 29.14 20.59
CA PRO A 892 9.69 28.15 21.10
C PRO A 892 9.29 28.47 22.54
N LEU A 893 7.99 28.41 22.83
CA LEU A 893 7.42 28.71 24.14
C LEU A 893 7.67 27.59 25.15
N CYS A 894 8.06 26.40 24.67
CA CYS A 894 8.05 25.19 25.46
C CYS A 894 9.02 24.14 24.92
N ASN A 895 9.62 23.36 25.84
CA ASN A 895 10.45 22.19 25.59
C ASN A 895 10.02 21.04 26.52
N THR A 896 9.52 19.92 25.97
CA THR A 896 9.13 18.75 26.79
C THR A 896 10.28 17.83 27.14
N LEU A 897 11.39 17.88 26.39
CA LEU A 897 12.46 16.89 26.49
C LEU A 897 13.53 17.25 27.52
N SER A 898 13.52 18.46 28.07
CA SER A 898 14.44 18.85 29.15
C SER A 898 13.83 18.73 30.56
N GLY A 899 12.53 18.41 30.67
CA GLY A 899 11.83 18.33 31.97
C GLY A 899 11.68 19.66 32.72
N GLN A 900 12.20 20.77 32.16
CA GLN A 900 12.05 22.15 32.63
C GLN A 900 11.86 23.07 31.42
N SER A 901 11.21 24.23 31.59
CA SER A 901 11.13 25.24 30.54
C SER A 901 12.52 25.84 30.27
N THR A 902 13.33 25.17 29.44
CA THR A 902 14.60 25.71 28.96
C THR A 902 14.31 26.64 27.79
N THR A 903 14.91 27.84 27.82
CA THR A 903 14.75 28.84 26.77
C THR A 903 15.48 28.38 25.50
N VAL A 904 14.76 27.89 24.50
CA VAL A 904 15.33 27.62 23.17
C VAL A 904 15.06 28.82 22.28
N ASN A 905 16.06 29.25 21.51
CA ASN A 905 15.89 30.24 20.44
C ASN A 905 16.57 29.75 19.17
N GLY A 906 15.98 30.06 18.02
CA GLY A 906 16.57 29.95 16.70
C GLY A 906 16.79 31.32 16.07
N ARG A 907 17.91 31.47 15.36
CA ARG A 907 18.27 32.63 14.53
C ARG A 907 18.46 32.22 13.10
N ILE A 908 17.94 33.05 12.19
CA ILE A 908 18.20 32.94 10.75
C ILE A 908 18.72 34.29 10.26
N THR A 909 19.97 34.29 9.79
CA THR A 909 20.57 35.41 9.07
C THR A 909 20.81 35.01 7.63
N GLY A 910 20.72 35.97 6.70
CA GLY A 910 20.77 35.73 5.26
C GLY A 910 21.68 36.72 4.55
N ALA A 911 22.29 36.28 3.45
CA ALA A 911 23.03 37.13 2.53
C ALA A 911 22.77 36.74 1.08
N SER A 912 22.84 37.71 0.18
CA SER A 912 22.78 37.50 -1.28
C SER A 912 24.03 38.06 -1.95
N ILE A 913 24.48 37.41 -3.03
CA ILE A 913 25.58 37.94 -3.86
C ILE A 913 25.19 39.24 -4.59
N LEU A 914 23.89 39.53 -4.72
CA LEU A 914 23.37 40.75 -5.37
C LEU A 914 23.15 41.91 -4.38
N GLY A 915 23.28 41.66 -3.07
CA GLY A 915 23.44 42.69 -2.02
C GLY A 915 22.21 43.52 -1.65
N SER A 916 21.05 43.33 -2.27
CA SER A 916 19.83 44.12 -2.01
C SER A 916 18.67 43.24 -1.53
N THR A 917 18.79 42.77 -0.29
CA THR A 917 17.88 41.77 0.31
C THR A 917 17.64 42.03 1.78
N SER A 918 16.47 41.65 2.29
CA SER A 918 16.12 41.78 3.71
C SER A 918 15.07 40.76 4.13
N PHE A 919 15.01 40.46 5.42
CA PHE A 919 13.87 39.74 5.99
C PHE A 919 12.66 40.67 6.19
N VAL A 920 11.48 40.15 5.88
CA VAL A 920 10.18 40.76 6.11
C VAL A 920 9.33 39.79 6.93
N TYR A 921 8.81 40.26 8.07
CA TYR A 921 7.89 39.49 8.90
C TYR A 921 6.45 39.82 8.52
N ASP A 922 5.71 38.81 8.07
CA ASP A 922 4.33 38.98 7.60
C ASP A 922 3.30 38.79 8.72
N GLY A 923 3.72 38.37 9.92
CA GLY A 923 2.79 38.03 10.99
C GLY A 923 2.23 36.61 10.86
N ALA A 924 1.01 36.43 11.37
CA ALA A 924 0.30 35.17 11.33
C ALA A 924 -0.41 34.97 9.98
N ILE A 925 -0.08 33.89 9.28
CA ILE A 925 -0.72 33.44 8.06
C ILE A 925 -1.75 32.38 8.42
N THR A 926 -3.00 32.58 8.04
CA THR A 926 -4.11 31.65 8.28
C THR A 926 -4.36 30.78 7.05
N TYR A 927 -4.71 29.52 7.28
CA TYR A 927 -5.03 28.57 6.21
C TYR A 927 -6.12 27.60 6.69
N SER A 928 -6.83 27.00 5.73
CA SER A 928 -7.92 26.08 6.02
C SER A 928 -7.38 24.68 6.32
N SER A 929 -7.94 24.01 7.33
CA SER A 929 -7.75 22.57 7.55
C SER A 929 -9.09 21.83 7.51
N VAL A 930 -9.06 20.50 7.48
CA VAL A 930 -10.26 19.63 7.44
C VAL A 930 -11.30 19.97 8.50
N SER A 931 -10.91 20.51 9.66
CA SER A 931 -11.84 20.80 10.77
C SER A 931 -11.71 22.20 11.39
N ASP A 932 -10.60 22.92 11.19
CA ASP A 932 -10.33 24.21 11.84
C ASP A 932 -9.57 25.20 10.93
N THR A 933 -9.55 26.48 11.28
CA THR A 933 -8.61 27.45 10.70
C THR A 933 -7.29 27.40 11.47
N ASN A 934 -6.22 26.97 10.81
CA ASN A 934 -4.89 26.95 11.40
C ASN A 934 -4.15 28.24 11.09
N ALA A 935 -3.08 28.50 11.86
CA ALA A 935 -2.21 29.63 11.60
C ALA A 935 -0.73 29.29 11.89
N ALA A 936 0.16 29.91 11.13
CA ALA A 936 1.60 29.87 11.34
C ALA A 936 2.20 31.28 11.20
N TYR A 937 3.27 31.57 11.91
CA TYR A 937 4.02 32.80 11.68
C TYR A 937 4.91 32.65 10.46
N ARG A 938 4.98 33.71 9.63
CA ARG A 938 5.83 33.72 8.44
C ARG A 938 6.80 34.89 8.42
N SER A 939 8.04 34.57 8.06
CA SER A 939 9.03 35.54 7.61
C SER A 939 9.49 35.17 6.21
N ARG A 940 9.79 36.18 5.39
CA ARG A 940 10.30 35.99 4.03
C ARG A 940 11.60 36.73 3.83
N TYR A 941 12.57 36.12 3.16
CA TYR A 941 13.76 36.80 2.68
C TYR A 941 13.55 37.26 1.25
N VAL A 942 13.41 38.56 1.06
CA VAL A 942 12.99 39.17 -0.21
C VAL A 942 14.15 39.92 -0.86
N THR A 943 14.15 40.01 -2.19
CA THR A 943 15.00 40.96 -2.92
C THR A 943 14.25 42.28 -3.14
N SER A 944 14.94 43.41 -3.00
CA SER A 944 14.34 44.72 -3.31
C SER A 944 14.23 44.97 -4.82
N THR A 945 14.97 44.21 -5.63
CA THR A 945 14.92 44.25 -7.09
C THR A 945 14.78 42.83 -7.65
N PRO A 946 13.95 42.61 -8.68
CA PRO A 946 13.89 41.33 -9.39
C PRO A 946 15.26 40.92 -9.94
N ILE A 947 15.57 39.62 -9.93
CA ILE A 947 16.84 39.12 -10.46
C ILE A 947 16.81 39.03 -11.98
N THR A 948 17.87 39.54 -12.61
CA THR A 948 18.09 39.53 -14.07
C THR A 948 19.32 38.72 -14.47
N GLN A 949 20.16 38.37 -13.49
CA GLN A 949 21.40 37.61 -13.62
C GLN A 949 21.40 36.47 -12.58
N PRO A 950 22.28 35.47 -12.70
CA PRO A 950 22.32 34.40 -11.72
C PRO A 950 22.57 34.90 -10.31
N GLU A 951 21.86 34.31 -9.36
CA GLU A 951 21.91 34.64 -7.95
C GLU A 951 22.37 33.43 -7.13
N ALA A 952 23.02 33.71 -6.01
CA ALA A 952 23.16 32.77 -4.91
C ALA A 952 22.79 33.46 -3.59
N ARG A 953 22.17 32.71 -2.69
CA ARG A 953 21.77 33.16 -1.35
C ARG A 953 22.26 32.16 -0.32
N ALA A 954 22.76 32.66 0.81
CA ALA A 954 23.17 31.82 1.93
C ALA A 954 22.43 32.21 3.19
N PHE A 955 21.91 31.22 3.92
CA PHE A 955 21.20 31.37 5.18
C PHE A 955 21.91 30.58 6.26
N LEU A 956 22.28 31.23 7.36
CA LEU A 956 22.85 30.59 8.53
C LEU A 956 21.76 30.38 9.57
N LEU A 957 21.53 29.12 9.94
CA LEU A 957 20.59 28.70 10.97
C LEU A 957 21.39 28.31 12.22
N LEU A 958 21.13 29.02 13.33
CA LEU A 958 21.82 28.83 14.60
C LEU A 958 20.84 28.78 15.76
N ALA A 959 20.92 27.74 16.60
CA ALA A 959 20.11 27.62 17.81
C ALA A 959 20.93 27.86 19.08
N SER A 960 20.27 28.28 20.15
CA SER A 960 20.84 28.48 21.49
C SER A 960 19.84 28.07 22.57
N GLN A 961 20.34 27.56 23.69
CA GLN A 961 19.57 27.32 24.92
C GLN A 961 19.48 28.58 25.81
N THR A 962 19.83 29.74 25.27
CA THR A 962 19.67 31.05 25.90
C THR A 962 19.13 32.06 24.88
N SER A 963 18.69 33.24 25.34
CA SER A 963 18.34 34.36 24.44
C SER A 963 19.56 35.03 23.81
N THR A 964 20.75 34.80 24.37
CA THR A 964 22.02 35.28 23.85
C THR A 964 22.63 34.30 22.86
N PHE A 965 23.17 34.83 21.77
CA PHE A 965 23.86 34.06 20.76
C PHE A 965 25.33 34.47 20.73
N THR A 966 26.20 33.51 20.43
CA THR A 966 27.57 33.82 20.00
C THR A 966 27.53 34.74 18.79
N THR A 967 28.52 35.62 18.63
CA THR A 967 28.65 36.47 17.44
C THR A 967 28.46 35.64 16.19
N HIS A 968 27.53 36.03 15.32
CA HIS A 968 27.23 35.29 14.11
C HIS A 968 26.89 36.23 12.97
N SER A 969 27.21 35.81 11.75
CA SER A 969 26.81 36.52 10.54
C SER A 969 27.03 35.64 9.33
N VAL A 970 26.24 35.85 8.29
CA VAL A 970 26.57 35.44 6.93
C VAL A 970 26.63 36.69 6.07
N THR A 971 27.72 36.87 5.31
CA THR A 971 27.90 38.06 4.46
C THR A 971 28.52 37.69 3.12
N LYS A 972 28.27 38.49 2.09
CA LYS A 972 28.97 38.35 0.81
C LYS A 972 30.45 38.67 1.03
N TYR A 973 31.34 37.76 0.65
CA TYR A 973 32.78 37.95 0.78
C TYR A 973 33.40 38.34 -0.57
N THR A 974 34.09 39.48 -0.61
CA THR A 974 34.61 40.08 -1.86
C THR A 974 36.14 40.14 -1.93
N GLN A 975 36.84 39.50 -0.98
CA GLN A 975 38.30 39.50 -0.93
C GLN A 975 38.90 38.20 -1.47
N GLY A 976 40.19 38.20 -1.81
CA GLY A 976 40.91 36.99 -2.25
C GLY A 976 40.42 36.42 -3.59
N PRO A 977 40.27 35.09 -3.74
CA PRO A 977 39.88 34.46 -5.03
C PRO A 977 38.42 34.71 -5.41
N CYS A 978 37.64 35.41 -4.58
CA CYS A 978 36.19 35.64 -4.72
C CYS A 978 35.86 36.77 -5.70
N THR A 979 36.49 36.74 -6.87
CA THR A 979 36.29 37.70 -7.96
C THR A 979 36.07 36.96 -9.28
N GLY A 980 35.41 37.62 -10.24
CA GLY A 980 35.12 37.02 -11.54
C GLY A 980 34.13 35.86 -11.46
N ASN A 981 34.59 34.64 -11.77
CA ASN A 981 33.76 33.44 -11.86
C ASN A 981 33.51 32.76 -10.50
N VAL A 982 34.08 33.28 -9.40
CA VAL A 982 33.88 32.72 -8.06
C VAL A 982 33.10 33.70 -7.21
N ALA A 983 31.97 33.26 -6.67
CA ALA A 983 31.22 33.99 -5.66
C ALA A 983 31.45 33.35 -4.29
N CYS A 984 31.48 34.16 -3.23
CA CYS A 984 31.78 33.68 -1.89
C CYS A 984 30.88 34.27 -0.83
N PHE A 985 30.65 33.49 0.22
CA PHE A 985 30.07 33.93 1.48
C PHE A 985 31.05 33.69 2.62
N GLU A 986 31.11 34.62 3.56
CA GLU A 986 31.78 34.42 4.85
C GLU A 986 30.72 34.17 5.92
N VAL A 987 30.87 33.06 6.64
CA VAL A 987 30.05 32.64 7.77
C VAL A 987 30.90 32.77 9.02
N ILE A 988 30.48 33.59 9.98
CA ILE A 988 31.17 33.78 11.26
C ILE A 988 30.33 33.12 12.36
N LEU A 989 30.97 32.34 13.24
CA LEU A 989 30.37 31.82 14.47
C LEU A 989 31.39 31.91 15.61
N GLY A 990 31.11 32.78 16.58
CA GLY A 990 32.03 33.10 17.67
C GLY A 990 33.36 33.64 17.14
N THR A 991 34.45 32.95 17.44
CA THR A 991 35.80 33.29 16.97
C THR A 991 36.20 32.60 15.68
N ARG A 992 35.35 31.73 15.13
CA ARG A 992 35.62 30.92 13.94
C ARG A 992 34.92 31.54 12.73
N SER A 993 35.51 31.37 11.57
CA SER A 993 34.97 31.88 10.30
C SER A 993 35.19 30.87 9.18
N TRP A 994 34.19 30.70 8.31
CA TRP A 994 34.24 29.81 7.14
C TRP A 994 33.93 30.60 5.87
N ARG A 995 34.70 30.36 4.81
CA ARG A 995 34.43 30.86 3.47
C ARG A 995 33.81 29.75 2.64
N ILE A 996 32.59 29.99 2.15
CA ILE A 996 31.89 29.11 1.22
C ILE A 996 32.14 29.65 -0.18
N GLU A 997 32.66 28.81 -1.07
CA GLU A 997 33.02 29.17 -2.45
C GLU A 997 32.06 28.52 -3.44
N LEU A 998 31.58 29.33 -4.38
CA LEU A 998 30.68 28.98 -5.47
C LEU A 998 31.37 29.27 -6.80
N ILE A 999 31.38 28.31 -7.71
CA ILE A 999 31.95 28.51 -9.06
C ILE A 999 30.81 28.73 -10.04
N LYS A 1000 30.99 29.71 -10.93
CA LYS A 1000 30.08 29.95 -12.05
C LYS A 1000 30.24 28.82 -13.07
N ASP A 1001 29.15 28.12 -13.36
CA ASP A 1001 29.14 27.04 -14.33
C ASP A 1001 29.22 27.59 -15.76
N SER A 1002 30.05 26.96 -16.59
CA SER A 1002 30.26 27.36 -17.98
C SER A 1002 29.02 27.15 -18.85
N ASP A 1003 28.18 26.16 -18.52
CA ASP A 1003 27.22 25.59 -19.48
C ASP A 1003 25.75 25.97 -19.20
N ILE A 1004 25.41 26.44 -17.98
CA ILE A 1004 24.00 26.59 -17.54
C ILE A 1004 23.72 27.93 -16.83
N ASP A 1005 24.54 28.97 -17.06
CA ASP A 1005 24.43 30.31 -16.45
C ASP A 1005 24.01 30.30 -14.97
N GLY A 1006 24.95 30.13 -14.04
CA GLY A 1006 24.71 30.23 -12.60
C GLY A 1006 25.80 29.59 -11.76
N TYR A 1007 25.53 29.34 -10.48
CA TYR A 1007 26.55 28.93 -9.52
C TYR A 1007 26.35 27.51 -9.00
N SER A 1008 27.46 26.81 -8.77
CA SER A 1008 27.51 25.51 -8.10
C SER A 1008 28.42 25.56 -6.88
N PHE A 1009 28.01 24.86 -5.81
CA PHE A 1009 28.84 24.73 -4.60
C PHE A 1009 30.15 24.04 -4.91
N SER A 1010 31.26 24.70 -4.58
CA SER A 1010 32.60 24.19 -4.86
C SER A 1010 33.26 23.64 -3.59
N CYS A 1011 33.46 24.49 -2.58
CA CYS A 1011 34.05 24.06 -1.32
C CYS A 1011 33.77 25.01 -0.15
N ILE A 1012 34.15 24.58 1.06
CA ILE A 1012 34.05 25.37 2.30
C ILE A 1012 35.39 25.32 3.04
N LYS A 1013 35.93 26.47 3.40
CA LYS A 1013 37.25 26.59 4.04
C LYS A 1013 37.15 27.32 5.36
N GLU A 1014 37.70 26.75 6.42
CA GLU A 1014 37.82 27.43 7.70
C GLU A 1014 38.99 28.42 7.69
N LYS A 1015 38.82 29.57 8.31
CA LYS A 1015 39.84 30.59 8.46
C LYS A 1015 40.84 30.14 9.53
N SER A 1016 42.08 29.93 9.13
CA SER A 1016 43.18 29.68 10.06
C SER A 1016 43.75 31.00 10.62
N VAL A 1017 44.69 30.93 11.54
CA VAL A 1017 45.42 32.10 12.08
C VAL A 1017 46.12 32.90 10.97
N SER A 1018 46.59 32.24 9.90
CA SER A 1018 47.21 32.89 8.74
C SER A 1018 46.20 33.34 7.66
N GLY A 1019 44.89 33.23 7.93
CA GLY A 1019 43.82 33.52 6.99
C GLY A 1019 43.25 32.28 6.32
N TYR A 1020 42.51 32.48 5.24
CA TYR A 1020 41.96 31.38 4.44
C TYR A 1020 43.04 30.75 3.55
N SER A 1021 43.00 29.43 3.44
CA SER A 1021 43.79 28.68 2.47
C SER A 1021 43.61 29.23 1.04
N THR A 1022 44.73 29.40 0.33
CA THR A 1022 44.77 29.82 -1.08
C THR A 1022 44.67 28.65 -2.04
N THR A 1023 44.65 27.42 -1.53
CA THR A 1023 44.48 26.20 -2.33
C THR A 1023 43.18 26.29 -3.12
N SER A 1024 43.21 26.10 -4.43
CA SER A 1024 42.00 26.09 -5.26
C SER A 1024 41.04 25.00 -4.78
N CYS A 1025 39.74 25.28 -4.73
CA CYS A 1025 38.76 24.20 -4.57
C CYS A 1025 38.94 23.23 -5.76
N GLN A 1026 39.17 21.94 -5.48
CA GLN A 1026 39.25 20.88 -6.49
C GLN A 1026 37.87 20.27 -6.79
#